data_AF-A0A1G7LRR0-F1
#
_entry.id   AF-A0A1G7LRR0-F1
#
_cell.length_a   1.000
_cell.length_b   1.000
_cell.length_c   1.000
_cell.angle_alpha   90.00
_cell.angle_beta   90.00
_cell.angle_gamma   90.00
#
_symmetry.space_group_name_H-M   'P 1'
#
loop_
_entity.id
_entity.type
_entity.pdbx_description
1 polymer ?
#
loop_
_entity_poly.entity_id
_entity_poly.type
_entity_poly.pdbx_seq_one_letter_code
_entity_poly.pdbx_strand_id
1 'polypeptide(L)'
;MKTDLHRRVDEDSPNQMISFTVTVDSKTVKIQETPFGVRFDLGQDFKASTAPGTPSLPSKIVQIALPLDAGDITVRAESLVSRKLFDKPVFIMPVPELRIAGKARQLDKETVRVLETKVKAKEQEDEFRLRPRTFIPYFDPEAKTYAKALEEATILATYQGSVEIGANRIVSIQVNPITLSEHVPVLHEQMTVYITYQRDVNKLPLRNTTFRSLPQDQKAQSSIFNNLKDAVLNPVDVVDLTRGFGAYFRSYDYIVITDNNRWDSNRIVPTEPAGDMVASFQKLVEWKREKGLRAAVITITNIVNGTYGNFKTGARDLQEVIRNFLKYARTNWGVTWVLLGGDIEIIPVRKVAGEIRGDVTEQTTNSSPENGQSYWTGSYMKIKAVDLGEWFSIYDSYLELTNKNTGRRIPRKSPRNLGQVFNAPLLSETISPFRKLDLQPFETLETFRSRLGWYFCTDNTYQTHSADPTNFIRVDGPASIIRAPLRFHYTWNTIPTDFYYSSLFGPGYGVAGKHDWDPNGNRIYGQYEGTTQFDPINWNADVIVGRAPASTPADADAFVSKVTAYEKLPTLFAPDFLRKMLLVSDNWGHSPVISKTNINLPGDNQFFTDTAKGRAVMRLADDLELDYDWHLVAALAGGDMRVIDYNMNAGPSDPGWYYAKSLANLTPATHIVVLPWGDIFNLPVVTDIIVVYGDAVEISPQYYLLDPLAEDGSMKDQEALRVQVDAELPTITKFKRIYYDLTSLSPAAASAAPLEPYTTTGVRAALNEGQHFVSLSGHGSQSGCCHLSTGTAAALTNGSATFIAYADSCLTSGFDTNDAMGEALLNNPNGGAVAYVGSTRFSWIGAGDDIQRRFFHEMTCTRHLGLLHNSRLWFPQNNPGNHVWKWSTLALNLLGDPEMEIWKRSPLPFGVFYFDISKYLRIRVFPEFDPSRRVTEISEILAIVDDSEQKISISEDGYFDVPKELIEKGNLQLRISAPDGLVKTIGAAELKARMQELSRYKENSAKEEDSFQIFNIKEERRHEEIPAAVDIAEVLGVKN
;
A
#
# COMPACT_ATOMS: atom_id res chain seq x y z
N MET A 1 56.72 -9.31 10.85
CA MET A 1 56.43 -7.87 10.65
C MET A 1 55.40 -7.44 11.69
N LYS A 2 55.63 -6.33 12.40
CA LYS A 2 54.61 -5.69 13.26
C LYS A 2 54.13 -4.41 12.59
N THR A 3 52.84 -4.13 12.70
CA THR A 3 52.21 -2.92 12.17
C THR A 3 51.51 -2.17 13.29
N ASP A 4 51.96 -0.96 13.59
CA ASP A 4 51.37 -0.12 14.65
C ASP A 4 50.68 1.09 14.02
N LEU A 5 49.37 1.22 14.24
CA LEU A 5 48.56 2.31 13.69
C LEU A 5 48.70 3.56 14.57
N HIS A 6 48.95 4.70 13.94
CA HIS A 6 49.04 6.00 14.58
C HIS A 6 48.00 6.95 13.96
N ARG A 7 47.03 7.40 14.78
CA ARG A 7 45.88 8.22 14.35
C ARG A 7 46.06 9.69 14.76
N ARG A 8 45.78 10.60 13.83
CA ARG A 8 45.58 12.03 14.10
C ARG A 8 44.34 12.49 13.30
N VAL A 9 43.16 12.37 13.89
CA VAL A 9 41.91 12.85 13.29
C VAL A 9 41.66 14.25 13.82
N ASP A 10 41.56 15.20 12.89
CA ASP A 10 41.23 16.59 13.18
C ASP A 10 39.79 16.77 12.71
N GLU A 11 38.81 16.74 13.63
CA GLU A 11 37.37 16.64 13.28
C GLU A 11 36.88 17.84 12.45
N ASP A 12 37.56 18.98 12.54
CA ASP A 12 37.23 20.23 11.85
C ASP A 12 37.96 20.44 10.50
N SER A 13 38.84 19.51 10.08
CA SER A 13 39.62 19.64 8.84
C SER A 13 39.08 18.74 7.71
N PRO A 14 38.89 19.25 6.48
CA PRO A 14 38.55 18.41 5.32
C PRO A 14 39.71 17.49 4.91
N ASN A 15 40.95 17.83 5.25
CA ASN A 15 42.12 16.98 5.02
C ASN A 15 42.36 16.09 6.25
N GLN A 16 42.28 14.78 6.06
CA GLN A 16 42.49 13.76 7.09
C GLN A 16 43.78 12.99 6.83
N MET A 17 44.39 12.47 7.90
CA MET A 17 45.63 11.69 7.82
C MET A 17 45.59 10.46 8.73
N ILE A 18 45.98 9.31 8.17
CA ILE A 18 46.21 8.06 8.91
C ILE A 18 47.65 7.62 8.64
N SER A 19 48.34 7.11 9.66
CA SER A 19 49.68 6.57 9.48
C SER A 19 49.84 5.23 10.17
N PHE A 20 50.73 4.39 9.67
CA PHE A 20 51.11 3.15 10.34
C PHE A 20 52.60 2.87 10.18
N THR A 21 53.20 2.32 11.22
CA THR A 21 54.61 1.93 11.24
C THR A 21 54.74 0.45 10.90
N VAL A 22 55.61 0.12 9.96
CA VAL A 22 55.99 -1.24 9.59
C VAL A 22 57.36 -1.56 10.16
N THR A 23 57.43 -2.59 11.00
CA THR A 23 58.68 -3.09 11.57
C THR A 23 58.98 -4.48 11.04
N VAL A 24 60.14 -4.66 10.42
CA VAL A 24 60.66 -5.93 9.92
C VAL A 24 61.81 -6.38 10.81
N ASP A 25 61.67 -7.55 11.43
CA ASP A 25 62.74 -8.14 12.24
C ASP A 25 63.85 -8.63 11.30
N SER A 26 65.04 -8.02 11.40
CA SER A 26 66.19 -8.37 10.58
C SER A 26 66.61 -9.84 10.71
N LYS A 27 66.25 -10.53 11.80
CA LYS A 27 66.51 -11.97 11.98
C LYS A 27 65.60 -12.88 11.15
N THR A 28 64.51 -12.34 10.61
CA THR A 28 63.53 -13.11 9.81
C THR A 28 63.83 -13.08 8.31
N VAL A 29 64.78 -12.24 7.87
CA VAL A 29 65.19 -12.15 6.47
C VAL A 29 66.09 -13.33 6.12
N LYS A 30 65.60 -14.23 5.26
CA LYS A 30 66.40 -15.31 4.69
C LYS A 30 66.88 -14.90 3.32
N ILE A 31 68.20 -14.93 3.15
CA ILE A 31 68.86 -14.70 1.86
C ILE A 31 69.24 -16.07 1.33
N GLN A 32 68.73 -16.42 0.15
CA GLN A 32 69.01 -17.69 -0.52
C GLN A 32 69.67 -17.42 -1.86
N GLU A 33 70.83 -18.02 -2.07
CA GLU A 33 71.45 -18.07 -3.40
C GLU A 33 70.77 -19.14 -4.24
N THR A 34 70.37 -18.78 -5.45
CA THR A 34 69.81 -19.70 -6.43
C THR A 34 70.67 -19.66 -7.69
N PRO A 35 70.59 -20.68 -8.57
CA PRO A 35 71.27 -20.64 -9.88
C PRO A 35 70.89 -19.43 -10.76
N PHE A 36 69.82 -18.71 -10.40
CA PHE A 36 69.24 -17.61 -11.15
C PHE A 36 69.34 -16.26 -10.41
N GLY A 37 70.15 -16.17 -9.35
CA GLY A 37 70.34 -14.95 -8.55
C GLY A 37 69.94 -15.12 -7.08
N VAL A 38 70.09 -14.03 -6.33
CA VAL A 38 69.76 -13.95 -4.90
C VAL A 38 68.25 -13.77 -4.73
N ARG A 39 67.64 -14.54 -3.83
CA ARG A 39 66.25 -14.42 -3.43
C ARG A 39 66.16 -13.98 -1.97
N PHE A 40 65.30 -13.01 -1.71
CA PHE A 40 64.94 -12.59 -0.35
C PHE A 40 63.60 -13.20 0.05
N ASP A 41 63.57 -13.83 1.23
CA ASP A 41 62.36 -14.37 1.83
C ASP A 41 62.16 -13.73 3.21
N LEU A 42 61.02 -13.05 3.37
CA LEU A 42 60.60 -12.35 4.59
C LEU A 42 59.44 -13.09 5.30
N GLY A 43 59.14 -14.33 4.89
CA GLY A 43 58.03 -15.14 5.39
C GLY A 43 56.85 -15.24 4.42
N GLN A 44 55.88 -16.09 4.76
CA GLN A 44 54.76 -16.46 3.87
C GLN A 44 53.84 -15.31 3.46
N ASP A 45 53.82 -14.23 4.25
CA ASP A 45 53.01 -13.03 3.98
C ASP A 45 53.57 -12.14 2.88
N PHE A 46 54.84 -12.32 2.49
CA PHE A 46 55.51 -11.52 1.49
C PHE A 46 55.58 -12.26 0.17
N LYS A 47 55.18 -11.58 -0.91
CA LYS A 47 55.19 -12.10 -2.28
C LYS A 47 55.97 -11.17 -3.20
N ALA A 48 56.53 -11.73 -4.26
CA ALA A 48 57.03 -10.93 -5.36
C ALA A 48 55.82 -10.33 -6.09
N SER A 49 55.72 -9.00 -6.09
CA SER A 49 54.60 -8.24 -6.67
C SER A 49 54.93 -7.60 -8.00
N THR A 50 56.18 -7.74 -8.44
CA THR A 50 56.69 -7.12 -9.66
C THR A 50 56.43 -8.02 -10.87
N ALA A 51 56.39 -7.45 -12.06
CA ALA A 51 56.06 -8.16 -13.29
C ALA A 51 57.08 -9.29 -13.59
N PRO A 52 56.68 -10.37 -14.28
CA PRO A 52 57.61 -11.41 -14.74
C PRO A 52 58.84 -10.80 -15.43
N GLY A 53 60.03 -11.28 -15.10
CA GLY A 53 61.30 -10.78 -15.64
C GLY A 53 61.93 -9.60 -14.89
N THR A 54 61.27 -9.02 -13.88
CA THR A 54 61.85 -7.96 -13.02
C THR A 54 62.45 -8.54 -11.72
N PRO A 55 63.30 -7.81 -10.97
CA PRO A 55 63.84 -8.28 -9.69
C PRO A 55 62.74 -8.73 -8.71
N SER A 56 62.87 -9.95 -8.17
CA SER A 56 61.93 -10.54 -7.21
C SER A 56 62.12 -9.98 -5.81
N LEU A 57 61.74 -8.71 -5.60
CA LEU A 57 61.73 -8.08 -4.29
C LEU A 57 60.45 -8.47 -3.52
N PRO A 58 60.56 -8.89 -2.25
CA PRO A 58 59.41 -9.24 -1.43
C PRO A 58 58.61 -8.00 -1.04
N SER A 59 57.31 -8.05 -1.25
CA SER A 59 56.35 -7.00 -0.85
C SER A 59 55.15 -7.60 -0.12
N LYS A 60 54.43 -6.77 0.62
CA LYS A 60 53.18 -7.16 1.29
C LYS A 60 52.10 -6.13 0.98
N ILE A 61 50.89 -6.62 0.68
CA ILE A 61 49.71 -5.75 0.60
C ILE A 61 49.15 -5.58 2.01
N VAL A 62 48.94 -4.33 2.37
CA VAL A 62 48.34 -3.90 3.61
C VAL A 62 47.02 -3.21 3.27
N GLN A 63 45.92 -3.66 3.86
CA GLN A 63 44.61 -3.05 3.63
C GLN A 63 44.20 -2.16 4.79
N ILE A 64 43.63 -1.00 4.49
CA ILE A 64 43.15 -0.03 5.46
C ILE A 64 41.74 0.40 5.07
N ALA A 65 40.84 0.42 6.05
CA ALA A 65 39.48 0.92 5.89
C ALA A 65 39.45 2.44 6.04
N LEU A 66 38.90 3.14 5.05
CA LEU A 66 38.58 4.55 5.07
C LEU A 66 37.05 4.76 4.99
N PRO A 67 36.53 5.90 5.47
CA PRO A 67 35.16 6.32 5.22
C PRO A 67 34.81 6.35 3.73
N LEU A 68 33.55 6.07 3.36
CA LEU A 68 33.12 6.04 1.96
C LEU A 68 33.29 7.40 1.24
N ASP A 69 33.23 8.50 1.98
CA ASP A 69 33.41 9.88 1.51
C ASP A 69 34.89 10.30 1.37
N ALA A 70 35.85 9.40 1.61
CA ALA A 70 37.28 9.66 1.47
C ALA A 70 37.72 9.72 -0.01
N GLY A 71 37.86 10.93 -0.55
CA GLY A 71 38.43 11.22 -1.87
C GLY A 71 39.91 11.60 -1.84
N ASP A 72 40.52 11.76 -3.02
CA ASP A 72 41.88 12.28 -3.22
C ASP A 72 42.95 11.64 -2.31
N ILE A 73 42.96 10.31 -2.31
CA ILE A 73 43.83 9.50 -1.45
C ILE A 73 45.27 9.57 -1.97
N THR A 74 46.20 10.01 -1.12
CA THR A 74 47.64 9.98 -1.42
C THR A 74 48.41 9.18 -0.37
N VAL A 75 49.45 8.47 -0.81
CA VAL A 75 50.29 7.64 0.05
C VAL A 75 51.73 8.13 -0.02
N ARG A 76 52.36 8.30 1.14
CA ARG A 76 53.79 8.61 1.29
C ARG A 76 54.40 7.68 2.31
N ALA A 77 55.68 7.38 2.21
CA ALA A 77 56.36 6.54 3.18
C ALA A 77 57.79 7.01 3.42
N GLU A 78 58.24 6.86 4.66
CA GLU A 78 59.56 7.28 5.13
C GLU A 78 60.24 6.12 5.86
N SER A 79 61.53 5.91 5.58
CA SER A 79 62.35 4.91 6.27
C SER A 79 62.93 5.52 7.54
N LEU A 80 62.67 4.90 8.68
CA LEU A 80 63.22 5.31 9.98
C LEU A 80 64.53 4.58 10.31
N VAL A 81 64.59 3.28 9.99
CA VAL A 81 65.79 2.45 10.20
C VAL A 81 66.02 1.62 8.96
N SER A 82 67.23 1.69 8.40
CA SER A 82 67.61 0.90 7.22
C SER A 82 69.01 0.33 7.34
N ARG A 83 69.25 -0.77 6.63
CA ARG A 83 70.52 -1.49 6.60
C ARG A 83 70.77 -2.01 5.18
N LYS A 84 71.99 -1.81 4.67
CA LYS A 84 72.43 -2.50 3.44
C LYS A 84 72.56 -4.00 3.71
N LEU A 85 71.97 -4.83 2.85
CA LEU A 85 72.08 -6.29 2.97
C LEU A 85 73.40 -6.82 2.40
N PHE A 86 74.06 -6.03 1.54
CA PHE A 86 75.33 -6.36 0.91
C PHE A 86 76.21 -5.11 0.77
N ASP A 87 77.53 -5.31 0.74
CA ASP A 87 78.50 -4.24 0.49
C ASP A 87 78.66 -3.89 -1.01
N LYS A 88 78.18 -4.77 -1.89
CA LYS A 88 78.27 -4.64 -3.36
C LYS A 88 76.93 -4.98 -4.03
N PRO A 89 76.67 -4.51 -5.26
CA PRO A 89 75.51 -4.91 -6.04
C PRO A 89 75.42 -6.43 -6.21
N VAL A 90 74.22 -6.97 -6.12
CA VAL A 90 73.94 -8.41 -6.28
C VAL A 90 72.87 -8.63 -7.34
N PHE A 91 73.01 -9.70 -8.12
CA PHE A 91 72.00 -10.10 -9.09
C PHE A 91 70.82 -10.74 -8.36
N ILE A 92 69.65 -10.11 -8.42
CA ILE A 92 68.43 -10.59 -7.77
C ILE A 92 67.70 -11.51 -8.75
N MET A 93 67.18 -12.61 -8.22
CA MET A 93 66.40 -13.56 -9.02
C MET A 93 65.22 -12.85 -9.71
N PRO A 94 65.01 -13.00 -11.03
CA PRO A 94 63.86 -12.42 -11.70
C PRO A 94 62.57 -13.18 -11.36
N VAL A 95 61.43 -12.48 -11.34
CA VAL A 95 60.10 -13.10 -11.13
C VAL A 95 59.79 -14.06 -12.29
N PRO A 96 59.51 -15.35 -12.03
CA PRO A 96 59.22 -16.32 -13.09
C PRO A 96 57.84 -16.09 -13.74
N GLU A 97 57.71 -16.37 -15.03
CA GLU A 97 56.44 -16.30 -15.76
C GLU A 97 55.58 -17.56 -15.51
N LEU A 98 54.33 -17.40 -15.06
CA LEU A 98 53.40 -18.50 -14.83
C LEU A 98 52.52 -18.75 -16.08
N ARG A 99 52.71 -19.87 -16.78
CA ARG A 99 51.78 -20.30 -17.86
C ARG A 99 50.59 -21.08 -17.28
N ILE A 100 49.38 -20.56 -17.48
CA ILE A 100 48.11 -21.24 -17.16
C ILE A 100 47.88 -22.40 -18.14
N ALA A 101 47.56 -23.58 -17.63
CA ALA A 101 47.12 -24.74 -18.41
C ALA A 101 45.74 -24.49 -19.06
N GLY A 102 45.71 -23.81 -20.21
CA GLY A 102 44.45 -23.52 -20.92
C GLY A 102 44.58 -23.11 -22.38
N LYS A 103 45.80 -23.01 -22.93
CA LYS A 103 46.03 -22.81 -24.38
C LYS A 103 46.92 -23.91 -24.92
N ALA A 104 46.37 -25.12 -25.00
CA ALA A 104 46.88 -26.11 -25.93
C ALA A 104 46.59 -25.60 -27.35
N ARG A 105 47.63 -25.63 -28.20
CA ARG A 105 47.58 -25.29 -29.63
C ARG A 105 46.37 -25.93 -30.31
N GLN A 106 45.78 -25.20 -31.27
CA GLN A 106 44.87 -25.73 -32.30
C GLN A 106 45.38 -27.12 -32.75
N LEU A 107 44.65 -28.16 -32.35
CA LEU A 107 44.88 -29.53 -32.76
C LEU A 107 43.85 -29.88 -33.83
N ASP A 108 44.39 -30.40 -34.92
CA ASP A 108 43.74 -30.82 -36.16
C ASP A 108 42.50 -31.71 -35.94
N LYS A 109 41.46 -31.48 -36.74
CA LYS A 109 40.15 -32.17 -36.74
C LYS A 109 40.28 -33.69 -36.92
N GLU A 110 41.37 -34.17 -37.50
CA GLU A 110 41.64 -35.61 -37.66
C GLU A 110 41.89 -36.31 -36.29
N THR A 111 42.43 -35.59 -35.30
CA THR A 111 42.80 -36.17 -33.98
C THR A 111 41.60 -36.31 -33.03
N VAL A 112 40.60 -35.43 -33.17
CA VAL A 112 39.37 -35.46 -32.35
C VAL A 112 38.54 -36.71 -32.66
N ARG A 113 38.53 -37.15 -33.93
CA ARG A 113 37.75 -38.31 -34.37
C ARG A 113 38.25 -39.65 -33.82
N VAL A 114 39.54 -39.75 -33.47
CA VAL A 114 40.16 -40.96 -32.89
C VAL A 114 39.96 -41.04 -31.37
N LEU A 115 39.75 -39.91 -30.70
CA LEU A 115 39.54 -39.85 -29.25
C LEU A 115 38.09 -40.09 -28.85
N GLU A 116 37.12 -39.67 -29.68
CA GLU A 116 35.69 -39.92 -29.43
C GLU A 116 35.31 -41.41 -29.51
N THR A 117 36.09 -42.23 -30.23
CA THR A 117 35.85 -43.69 -30.30
C THR A 117 36.41 -44.43 -29.08
N LYS A 118 37.32 -43.83 -28.30
CA LYS A 118 37.93 -44.47 -27.12
C LYS A 118 37.31 -44.03 -25.79
N VAL A 119 36.57 -42.91 -25.77
CA VAL A 119 35.92 -42.40 -24.54
C VAL A 119 34.60 -43.13 -24.23
N LYS A 120 34.00 -43.84 -25.18
CA LYS A 120 32.80 -44.69 -24.93
C LYS A 120 33.07 -46.05 -24.27
N ALA A 121 34.31 -46.36 -23.90
CA ALA A 121 34.68 -47.67 -23.34
C ALA A 121 35.33 -47.63 -21.95
N LYS A 122 35.32 -46.48 -21.25
CA LYS A 122 35.99 -46.40 -19.93
C LYS A 122 35.33 -45.41 -18.95
N GLU A 123 34.00 -45.38 -18.95
CA GLU A 123 33.23 -44.95 -17.78
C GLU A 123 32.99 -46.17 -16.88
N GLN A 124 34.04 -46.61 -16.19
CA GLN A 124 33.99 -47.43 -14.98
C GLN A 124 35.42 -47.62 -14.47
N GLU A 125 35.60 -47.42 -13.16
CA GLU A 125 36.79 -47.62 -12.33
C GLU A 125 37.78 -46.43 -12.16
N ASP A 126 37.72 -45.92 -10.92
CA ASP A 126 38.84 -45.47 -10.08
C ASP A 126 39.14 -43.98 -9.92
N GLU A 127 38.50 -43.46 -8.88
CA GLU A 127 39.01 -42.50 -7.90
C GLU A 127 40.34 -42.98 -7.27
N PHE A 128 41.50 -42.62 -7.81
CA PHE A 128 42.78 -42.66 -7.07
C PHE A 128 43.80 -41.61 -7.56
N ARG A 129 44.04 -40.60 -6.71
CA ARG A 129 45.29 -39.81 -6.57
C ARG A 129 45.96 -39.25 -7.85
N LEU A 130 45.59 -38.03 -8.24
CA LEU A 130 46.48 -37.17 -9.04
C LEU A 130 47.41 -36.36 -8.14
N ARG A 131 48.69 -36.75 -8.07
CA ARG A 131 49.75 -35.85 -7.59
C ARG A 131 49.90 -34.69 -8.60
N PRO A 132 50.00 -33.42 -8.15
CA PRO A 132 50.37 -32.35 -9.06
C PRO A 132 51.79 -32.60 -9.58
N ARG A 133 51.95 -32.64 -10.91
CA ARG A 133 53.26 -32.65 -11.56
C ARG A 133 54.01 -31.38 -11.17
N THR A 134 55.26 -31.52 -10.75
CA THR A 134 56.18 -30.42 -10.48
C THR A 134 56.35 -29.61 -11.76
N PHE A 135 55.82 -28.38 -11.77
CA PHE A 135 56.07 -27.40 -12.82
C PHE A 135 57.53 -26.95 -12.74
N ILE A 136 58.26 -27.01 -13.86
CA ILE A 136 59.54 -26.29 -13.99
C ILE A 136 59.19 -24.88 -14.48
N PRO A 137 59.44 -23.82 -13.70
CA PRO A 137 59.22 -22.44 -14.16
C PRO A 137 60.12 -22.16 -15.38
N TYR A 138 59.56 -21.59 -16.43
CA TYR A 138 60.33 -21.11 -17.59
C TYR A 138 60.91 -19.73 -17.23
N PHE A 139 62.23 -19.61 -17.24
CA PHE A 139 62.95 -18.35 -17.00
C PHE A 139 63.44 -17.82 -18.34
N ASP A 140 62.76 -16.83 -18.90
CA ASP A 140 63.29 -16.03 -20.02
C ASP A 140 63.23 -14.55 -19.61
N PRO A 141 64.17 -14.09 -18.77
CA PRO A 141 64.25 -12.68 -18.43
C PRO A 141 64.75 -11.94 -19.67
N GLU A 142 63.84 -11.26 -20.38
CA GLU A 142 64.28 -10.26 -21.36
C GLU A 142 65.20 -9.27 -20.63
N ALA A 143 66.50 -9.30 -20.95
CA ALA A 143 67.52 -8.52 -20.22
C ALA A 143 67.21 -7.01 -20.19
N LYS A 144 66.47 -6.52 -21.19
CA LYS A 144 65.97 -5.13 -21.25
C LYS A 144 64.96 -4.81 -20.14
N THR A 145 64.08 -5.74 -19.81
CA THR A 145 63.03 -5.59 -18.79
C THR A 145 63.65 -5.58 -17.39
N TYR A 146 64.63 -6.45 -17.15
CA TYR A 146 65.36 -6.48 -15.88
C TYR A 146 66.23 -5.22 -15.69
N ALA A 147 66.96 -4.79 -16.73
CA ALA A 147 67.77 -3.57 -16.68
C ALA A 147 66.93 -2.31 -16.44
N LYS A 148 65.79 -2.17 -17.13
CA LYS A 148 64.86 -1.06 -16.93
C LYS A 148 64.31 -1.03 -15.50
N ALA A 149 63.96 -2.18 -14.92
CA ALA A 149 63.45 -2.28 -13.56
C ALA A 149 64.50 -1.94 -12.48
N LEU A 150 65.80 -2.02 -12.80
CA LEU A 150 66.88 -1.57 -11.93
C LEU A 150 67.08 -0.04 -11.95
N GLU A 151 66.70 0.61 -13.05
CA GLU A 151 66.75 2.08 -13.19
C GLU A 151 65.58 2.78 -12.47
N GLU A 152 64.46 2.07 -12.25
CA GLU A 152 63.28 2.58 -11.54
C GLU A 152 63.47 2.45 -10.01
N ALA A 153 63.41 3.58 -9.29
CA ALA A 153 63.53 3.58 -7.84
C ALA A 153 62.37 2.82 -7.18
N THR A 154 62.68 1.79 -6.38
CA THR A 154 61.66 1.06 -5.62
C THR A 154 61.08 1.97 -4.53
N ILE A 155 59.80 2.31 -4.64
CA ILE A 155 59.09 3.16 -3.68
C ILE A 155 58.73 2.33 -2.44
N LEU A 156 58.95 2.87 -1.24
CA LEU A 156 58.67 2.19 0.03
C LEU A 156 57.22 1.74 0.19
N ALA A 157 56.26 2.55 -0.29
CA ALA A 157 54.85 2.21 -0.31
C ALA A 157 54.14 2.78 -1.54
N THR A 158 53.18 2.05 -2.10
CA THR A 158 52.44 2.46 -3.29
C THR A 158 50.96 2.12 -3.15
N TYR A 159 50.08 3.07 -3.50
CA TYR A 159 48.64 2.84 -3.59
C TYR A 159 48.32 1.95 -4.79
N GLN A 160 47.68 0.80 -4.54
CA GLN A 160 47.33 -0.18 -5.58
C GLN A 160 45.91 0.00 -6.11
N GLY A 161 45.03 0.57 -5.29
CA GLY A 161 43.62 0.72 -5.60
C GLY A 161 42.75 0.68 -4.36
N SER A 162 41.46 0.88 -4.56
CA SER A 162 40.46 0.73 -3.51
C SER A 162 39.26 -0.04 -4.01
N VAL A 163 38.59 -0.71 -3.07
CA VAL A 163 37.33 -1.44 -3.28
C VAL A 163 36.32 -0.92 -2.28
N GLU A 164 35.08 -0.74 -2.71
CA GLU A 164 33.98 -0.35 -1.83
C GLU A 164 33.21 -1.59 -1.37
N ILE A 165 33.08 -1.76 -0.05
CA ILE A 165 32.34 -2.87 0.56
C ILE A 165 31.41 -2.30 1.63
N GLY A 166 30.09 -2.31 1.35
CA GLY A 166 29.10 -1.65 2.20
C GLY A 166 29.36 -0.14 2.33
N ALA A 167 29.52 0.34 3.57
CA ALA A 167 29.85 1.74 3.88
C ALA A 167 31.37 2.00 4.03
N ASN A 168 32.22 1.07 3.59
CA ASN A 168 33.67 1.15 3.75
C ASN A 168 34.37 1.26 2.40
N ARG A 169 35.37 2.14 2.31
CA ARG A 169 36.34 2.15 1.21
C ARG A 169 37.64 1.49 1.67
N ILE A 170 37.95 0.33 1.11
CA ILE A 170 39.11 -0.47 1.49
C ILE A 170 40.27 -0.14 0.55
N VAL A 171 41.28 0.52 1.09
CA VAL A 171 42.47 0.94 0.36
C VAL A 171 43.54 -0.13 0.49
N SER A 172 44.07 -0.59 -0.65
CA SER A 172 45.18 -1.55 -0.70
C SER A 172 46.50 -0.80 -0.95
N ILE A 173 47.45 -0.97 -0.03
CA ILE A 173 48.78 -0.35 -0.08
C ILE A 173 49.82 -1.45 -0.17
N GLN A 174 50.61 -1.45 -1.23
CA GLN A 174 51.77 -2.31 -1.33
C GLN A 174 52.93 -1.67 -0.56
N VAL A 175 53.50 -2.41 0.38
CA VAL A 175 54.69 -2.01 1.14
C VAL A 175 55.88 -2.85 0.71
N ASN A 176 57.01 -2.20 0.46
CA ASN A 176 58.25 -2.82 -0.04
C ASN A 176 59.36 -2.63 1.01
N PRO A 177 59.62 -3.62 1.89
CA PRO A 177 60.67 -3.49 2.90
C PRO A 177 62.09 -3.58 2.39
N ILE A 178 62.29 -4.06 1.15
CA ILE A 178 63.60 -4.07 0.51
C ILE A 178 63.51 -3.18 -0.73
N THR A 179 64.35 -2.16 -0.78
CA THR A 179 64.49 -1.28 -1.94
C THR A 179 65.90 -1.41 -2.52
N LEU A 180 66.13 -0.81 -3.68
CA LEU A 180 67.44 -0.73 -4.32
C LEU A 180 67.98 0.69 -4.24
N SER A 181 69.18 0.83 -3.67
CA SER A 181 69.96 2.06 -3.69
C SER A 181 71.27 1.77 -4.41
N GLU A 182 71.48 2.39 -5.58
CA GLU A 182 72.65 2.13 -6.44
C GLU A 182 72.85 0.64 -6.77
N HIS A 183 71.75 -0.09 -7.02
CA HIS A 183 71.73 -1.55 -7.26
C HIS A 183 72.09 -2.42 -6.05
N VAL A 184 72.26 -1.81 -4.86
CA VAL A 184 72.46 -2.53 -3.59
C VAL A 184 71.12 -2.67 -2.87
N PRO A 185 70.72 -3.89 -2.47
CA PRO A 185 69.51 -4.11 -1.67
C PRO A 185 69.63 -3.50 -0.27
N VAL A 186 68.69 -2.63 0.08
CA VAL A 186 68.57 -1.99 1.39
C VAL A 186 67.31 -2.51 2.07
N LEU A 187 67.48 -3.12 3.24
CA LEU A 187 66.38 -3.50 4.12
C LEU A 187 65.97 -2.31 4.97
N HIS A 188 64.69 -1.96 4.94
CA HIS A 188 64.07 -0.99 5.82
C HIS A 188 63.48 -1.74 7.02
N GLU A 189 64.24 -1.81 8.11
CA GLU A 189 63.83 -2.49 9.34
C GLU A 189 62.65 -1.78 10.02
N GLN A 190 62.54 -0.47 9.84
CA GLN A 190 61.41 0.31 10.31
C GLN A 190 61.06 1.42 9.31
N MET A 191 59.80 1.51 8.90
CA MET A 191 59.28 2.56 8.02
C MET A 191 57.88 3.00 8.43
N THR A 192 57.56 4.27 8.21
CA THR A 192 56.22 4.82 8.48
C THR A 192 55.55 5.17 7.17
N VAL A 193 54.31 4.70 7.01
CA VAL A 193 53.47 5.00 5.85
C VAL A 193 52.38 6.00 6.28
N TYR A 194 52.25 7.09 5.53
CA TYR A 194 51.25 8.13 5.69
C TYR A 194 50.24 8.05 4.55
N ILE A 195 48.96 8.11 4.91
CA ILE A 195 47.81 8.15 4.01
C ILE A 195 47.08 9.43 4.29
N THR A 196 46.98 10.31 3.30
CA THR A 196 46.15 11.51 3.39
C THR A 196 44.98 11.39 2.44
N TYR A 197 43.83 11.91 2.83
CA TYR A 197 42.62 11.91 2.03
C TYR A 197 41.75 13.12 2.37
N GLN A 198 40.90 13.53 1.42
CA GLN A 198 39.92 14.58 1.63
C GLN A 198 38.54 13.99 1.89
N ARG A 199 37.85 14.50 2.91
CA ARG A 199 36.44 14.18 3.14
C ARG A 199 35.56 15.10 2.31
N ASP A 200 34.83 14.52 1.37
CA ASP A 200 33.83 15.25 0.59
C ASP A 200 32.42 14.90 1.12
N VAL A 201 31.93 15.73 2.03
CA VAL A 201 30.61 15.55 2.67
C VAL A 201 29.45 15.60 1.68
N ASN A 202 29.68 16.13 0.46
CA ASN A 202 28.68 16.22 -0.61
C ASN A 202 28.70 15.03 -1.56
N LYS A 203 29.70 14.14 -1.47
CA LYS A 203 29.78 12.91 -2.25
C LYS A 203 28.80 11.88 -1.66
N LEU A 204 27.57 11.92 -2.15
CA LEU A 204 26.56 10.91 -1.83
C LEU A 204 27.09 9.51 -2.21
N PRO A 205 26.83 8.47 -1.38
CA PRO A 205 27.17 7.09 -1.71
C PRO A 205 26.65 6.75 -3.12
N LEU A 206 27.48 6.12 -3.95
CA LEU A 206 27.05 5.60 -5.25
C LEU A 206 25.94 4.56 -5.01
N ARG A 207 24.68 4.99 -5.12
CA ARG A 207 23.48 4.16 -4.87
C ARG A 207 23.39 2.90 -5.75
N ASN A 208 24.19 2.80 -6.81
CA ASN A 208 24.05 1.76 -7.83
C ASN A 208 25.06 0.60 -7.73
N THR A 209 26.04 0.60 -6.81
CA THR A 209 27.10 -0.42 -6.82
C THR A 209 27.37 -1.13 -5.49
N THR A 210 27.07 -0.53 -4.34
CA THR A 210 27.49 -1.08 -3.03
C THR A 210 26.46 -1.95 -2.31
N PHE A 211 25.16 -1.82 -2.61
CA PHE A 211 24.08 -2.58 -1.94
C PHE A 211 23.56 -3.79 -2.72
N ARG A 212 23.87 -3.91 -4.02
CA ARG A 212 23.52 -5.11 -4.83
C ARG A 212 24.52 -6.26 -4.71
N SER A 213 25.72 -6.01 -4.17
CA SER A 213 26.80 -7.00 -4.07
C SER A 213 26.86 -7.72 -2.73
N LEU A 214 26.09 -7.26 -1.72
CA LEU A 214 25.98 -7.95 -0.43
C LEU A 214 24.88 -9.02 -0.51
N PRO A 215 25.14 -10.26 -0.06
CA PRO A 215 24.11 -11.29 0.06
C PRO A 215 22.95 -10.82 0.94
N GLN A 216 21.71 -11.21 0.66
CA GLN A 216 20.55 -10.89 1.50
C GLN A 216 20.56 -11.62 2.86
N ASP A 217 21.35 -12.69 2.99
CA ASP A 217 21.51 -13.47 4.22
C ASP A 217 22.39 -12.74 5.25
N GLN A 218 21.82 -12.45 6.42
CA GLN A 218 22.50 -11.78 7.54
C GLN A 218 23.74 -12.56 8.05
N LYS A 219 23.73 -13.90 8.04
CA LYS A 219 24.90 -14.70 8.43
C LYS A 219 26.02 -14.57 7.41
N ALA A 220 25.67 -14.54 6.12
CA ALA A 220 26.64 -14.31 5.05
C ALA A 220 27.21 -12.88 5.12
N GLN A 221 26.38 -11.87 5.40
CA GLN A 221 26.84 -10.49 5.62
C GLN A 221 27.77 -10.38 6.83
N SER A 222 27.37 -10.92 7.99
CA SER A 222 28.23 -10.91 9.19
C SER A 222 29.54 -11.64 8.96
N SER A 223 29.54 -12.74 8.19
CA SER A 223 30.79 -13.41 7.78
C SER A 223 31.67 -12.51 6.91
N ILE A 224 31.09 -11.78 5.95
CA ILE A 224 31.83 -10.83 5.10
C ILE A 224 32.46 -9.71 5.94
N PHE A 225 31.72 -9.11 6.87
CA PHE A 225 32.26 -8.04 7.72
C PHE A 225 33.28 -8.55 8.75
N ASN A 226 33.15 -9.77 9.26
CA ASN A 226 34.17 -10.38 10.10
C ASN A 226 35.46 -10.64 9.30
N ASN A 227 35.34 -11.24 8.11
CA ASN A 227 36.49 -11.43 7.22
C ASN A 227 37.14 -10.11 6.82
N LEU A 228 36.34 -9.05 6.64
CA LEU A 228 36.83 -7.71 6.32
C LEU A 228 37.60 -7.08 7.48
N LYS A 229 37.10 -7.22 8.72
CA LYS A 229 37.80 -6.78 9.93
C LYS A 229 39.12 -7.51 10.09
N ASP A 230 39.16 -8.80 9.78
CA ASP A 230 40.39 -9.60 9.86
C ASP A 230 41.41 -9.22 8.76
N ALA A 231 40.96 -8.64 7.65
CA ALA A 231 41.80 -8.29 6.51
C ALA A 231 42.45 -6.89 6.59
N VAL A 232 41.89 -5.95 7.36
CA VAL A 232 42.39 -4.57 7.45
C VAL A 232 43.22 -4.30 8.73
N LEU A 233 44.13 -3.33 8.68
CA LEU A 233 44.93 -2.93 9.85
C LEU A 233 44.14 -2.19 10.92
N ASN A 234 43.02 -1.55 10.55
CA ASN A 234 42.18 -0.77 11.46
C ASN A 234 40.77 -1.37 11.57
N PRO A 235 40.62 -2.57 12.15
CA PRO A 235 39.34 -3.29 12.24
C PRO A 235 38.24 -2.50 12.96
N VAL A 236 38.62 -1.59 13.86
CA VAL A 236 37.69 -0.74 14.62
C VAL A 236 37.04 0.33 13.74
N ASP A 237 37.72 0.78 12.70
CA ASP A 237 37.19 1.79 11.76
C ASP A 237 36.36 1.17 10.63
N VAL A 238 36.31 -0.18 10.55
CA VAL A 238 35.37 -0.86 9.66
C VAL A 238 33.96 -0.64 10.18
N VAL A 239 33.20 0.16 9.44
CA VAL A 239 31.77 0.35 9.64
C VAL A 239 31.07 -0.97 9.33
N ASP A 240 30.82 -1.74 10.38
CA ASP A 240 30.03 -2.95 10.33
C ASP A 240 28.54 -2.61 10.36
N LEU A 241 27.94 -2.59 9.16
CA LEU A 241 26.52 -2.34 8.98
C LEU A 241 25.65 -3.46 9.60
N THR A 242 26.21 -4.58 10.04
CA THR A 242 25.46 -5.64 10.74
C THR A 242 25.36 -5.43 12.25
N ARG A 243 26.31 -4.70 12.86
CA ARG A 243 26.37 -4.47 14.32
C ARG A 243 26.04 -3.05 14.77
N GLY A 244 26.31 -2.04 13.93
CA GLY A 244 25.94 -0.63 14.20
C GLY A 244 24.66 -0.17 13.50
N PHE A 245 24.13 -0.99 12.60
CA PHE A 245 22.91 -0.77 11.82
C PHE A 245 21.91 -1.93 11.98
N GLY A 246 21.96 -2.63 13.13
CA GLY A 246 21.01 -3.66 13.54
C GLY A 246 19.56 -3.17 13.73
N ALA A 247 19.28 -1.90 13.42
CA ALA A 247 17.93 -1.35 13.36
C ALA A 247 17.31 -1.39 11.93
N TYR A 248 18.07 -1.72 10.89
CA TYR A 248 17.65 -1.47 9.50
C TYR A 248 17.30 -2.69 8.65
N PHE A 249 17.62 -3.90 9.11
CA PHE A 249 17.00 -5.13 8.60
C PHE A 249 15.84 -5.56 9.50
N ARG A 250 15.03 -4.60 9.94
CA ARG A 250 13.69 -4.91 10.44
C ARG A 250 12.88 -5.29 9.22
N SER A 251 12.76 -6.59 8.97
CA SER A 251 11.78 -7.07 8.02
C SER A 251 10.41 -6.94 8.67
N TYR A 252 9.51 -6.22 8.02
CA TYR A 252 8.16 -5.97 8.52
C TYR A 252 7.18 -6.42 7.47
N ASP A 253 6.16 -7.16 7.88
CA ASP A 253 5.03 -7.55 7.03
C ASP A 253 3.97 -6.45 7.04
N TYR A 254 3.77 -5.83 8.20
CA TYR A 254 2.72 -4.86 8.49
C TYR A 254 3.31 -3.58 9.10
N ILE A 255 2.95 -2.41 8.58
CA ILE A 255 3.31 -1.14 9.22
C ILE A 255 2.09 -0.24 9.38
N VAL A 256 2.07 0.50 10.49
CA VAL A 256 1.18 1.64 10.66
C VAL A 256 1.99 2.90 10.44
N ILE A 257 1.65 3.70 9.43
CA ILE A 257 2.21 5.05 9.30
C ILE A 257 1.28 6.00 10.04
N THR A 258 1.79 6.84 10.94
CA THR A 258 1.01 7.81 11.75
C THR A 258 1.93 8.97 12.15
N ASP A 259 1.44 9.99 12.85
CA ASP A 259 2.30 10.90 13.59
C ASP A 259 1.57 11.49 14.81
N ASN A 260 2.32 12.02 15.78
CA ASN A 260 1.75 12.77 16.90
C ASN A 260 1.57 14.26 16.55
N ASN A 261 1.90 14.66 15.33
CA ASN A 261 1.74 16.00 14.78
C ASN A 261 0.88 15.98 13.51
N ARG A 262 0.16 17.06 13.29
CA ARG A 262 -0.42 17.43 11.99
C ARG A 262 0.68 18.00 11.09
N TRP A 263 0.43 18.02 9.78
CA TRP A 263 1.45 18.36 8.78
C TRP A 263 0.95 19.34 7.71
N ASP A 264 1.78 20.34 7.39
CA ASP A 264 1.66 21.06 6.13
C ASP A 264 2.33 20.22 5.04
N SER A 265 1.49 19.55 4.24
CA SER A 265 1.95 18.61 3.21
C SER A 265 2.77 19.26 2.10
N ASN A 266 2.52 20.54 1.77
CA ASN A 266 3.26 21.26 0.73
C ASN A 266 4.63 21.72 1.21
N ARG A 267 4.73 22.13 2.48
CA ARG A 267 5.97 22.61 3.09
C ARG A 267 6.80 21.50 3.73
N ILE A 268 6.21 20.31 3.92
CA ILE A 268 6.85 19.14 4.53
C ILE A 268 7.36 19.47 5.94
N VAL A 269 6.52 20.15 6.72
CA VAL A 269 6.81 20.53 8.12
C VAL A 269 5.63 20.18 9.03
N PRO A 270 5.90 19.79 10.29
CA PRO A 270 4.85 19.61 11.27
C PRO A 270 4.22 20.97 11.61
N THR A 271 2.93 20.97 11.93
CA THR A 271 2.18 22.17 12.33
C THR A 271 1.88 22.13 13.83
N GLU A 272 0.77 21.50 14.22
CA GLU A 272 0.29 21.43 15.59
C GLU A 272 0.18 19.97 16.06
N PRO A 273 0.27 19.69 17.37
CA PRO A 273 0.15 18.33 17.89
C PRO A 273 -1.24 17.74 17.61
N ALA A 274 -1.27 16.48 17.16
CA ALA A 274 -2.50 15.68 17.06
C ALA A 274 -2.82 14.94 18.38
N GLY A 275 -1.85 14.82 19.29
CA GLY A 275 -1.92 13.97 20.49
C GLY A 275 -1.11 12.69 20.34
N ASP A 276 -1.17 11.78 21.31
CA ASP A 276 -0.38 10.54 21.29
C ASP A 276 -1.03 9.41 20.45
N MET A 277 -1.10 9.67 19.14
CA MET A 277 -1.58 8.71 18.14
C MET A 277 -0.71 7.45 18.10
N VAL A 278 0.61 7.63 18.26
CA VAL A 278 1.59 6.54 18.26
C VAL A 278 1.27 5.53 19.36
N ALA A 279 0.99 5.96 20.58
CA ALA A 279 0.61 5.05 21.68
C ALA A 279 -0.68 4.27 21.39
N SER A 280 -1.65 4.91 20.73
CA SER A 280 -2.94 4.27 20.38
C SER A 280 -2.72 3.14 19.36
N PHE A 281 -1.99 3.42 18.27
CA PHE A 281 -1.68 2.42 17.24
C PHE A 281 -0.65 1.38 17.68
N GLN A 282 0.17 1.67 18.68
CA GLN A 282 1.11 0.72 19.26
C GLN A 282 0.38 -0.50 19.85
N LYS A 283 -0.81 -0.30 20.43
CA LYS A 283 -1.69 -1.40 20.90
C LYS A 283 -2.10 -2.34 19.77
N LEU A 284 -2.44 -1.81 18.59
CA LEU A 284 -2.77 -2.63 17.42
C LEU A 284 -1.56 -3.40 16.92
N VAL A 285 -0.39 -2.76 16.83
CA VAL A 285 0.86 -3.40 16.42
C VAL A 285 1.25 -4.52 17.37
N GLU A 286 1.05 -4.36 18.67
CA GLU A 286 1.25 -5.42 19.67
C GLU A 286 0.35 -6.62 19.40
N TRP A 287 -0.93 -6.39 19.15
CA TRP A 287 -1.85 -7.45 18.76
C TRP A 287 -1.43 -8.14 17.44
N LYS A 288 -1.01 -7.39 16.41
CA LYS A 288 -0.49 -8.00 15.18
C LYS A 288 0.78 -8.82 15.41
N ARG A 289 1.65 -8.40 16.32
CA ARG A 289 2.83 -9.19 16.75
C ARG A 289 2.42 -10.44 17.52
N GLU A 290 1.37 -10.38 18.34
CA GLU A 290 0.81 -11.57 19.02
C GLU A 290 0.24 -12.58 18.01
N LYS A 291 -0.37 -12.12 16.90
CA LYS A 291 -0.74 -12.95 15.73
C LYS A 291 0.50 -13.49 14.99
N GLY A 292 1.68 -12.95 15.26
CA GLY A 292 2.98 -13.28 14.68
C GLY A 292 3.24 -12.63 13.31
N LEU A 293 2.72 -11.42 13.11
CA LEU A 293 3.20 -10.54 12.05
C LEU A 293 4.37 -9.71 12.56
N ARG A 294 5.37 -9.49 11.70
CA ARG A 294 6.40 -8.49 11.99
C ARG A 294 5.79 -7.12 11.76
N ALA A 295 5.27 -6.52 12.82
CA ALA A 295 4.53 -5.25 12.75
C ALA A 295 5.29 -4.08 13.40
N ALA A 296 5.10 -2.85 12.92
CA ALA A 296 5.61 -1.64 13.58
C ALA A 296 4.82 -0.36 13.30
N VAL A 297 4.88 0.56 14.26
CA VAL A 297 4.47 1.96 14.06
C VAL A 297 5.64 2.76 13.50
N ILE A 298 5.40 3.49 12.42
CA ILE A 298 6.36 4.35 11.72
C ILE A 298 5.81 5.78 11.73
N THR A 299 6.60 6.74 12.21
CA THR A 299 6.17 8.13 12.25
C THR A 299 6.58 8.91 11.00
N ILE A 300 5.72 9.83 10.54
CA ILE A 300 6.09 10.77 9.46
C ILE A 300 7.32 11.59 9.87
N THR A 301 7.40 11.99 11.13
CA THR A 301 8.55 12.69 11.72
C THR A 301 9.84 11.91 11.48
N ASN A 302 9.85 10.59 11.70
CA ASN A 302 11.02 9.76 11.45
C ASN A 302 11.34 9.64 9.96
N ILE A 303 10.32 9.51 9.10
CA ILE A 303 10.51 9.48 7.64
C ILE A 303 11.15 10.79 7.15
N VAL A 304 10.58 11.93 7.57
CA VAL A 304 11.01 13.28 7.18
C VAL A 304 12.39 13.61 7.76
N ASN A 305 12.70 13.20 8.99
CA ASN A 305 14.01 13.47 9.62
C ASN A 305 15.14 12.59 9.10
N GLY A 306 14.84 11.65 8.19
CA GLY A 306 15.84 10.80 7.58
C GLY A 306 16.23 9.60 8.45
N THR A 307 15.43 9.27 9.46
CA THR A 307 15.66 8.13 10.37
C THR A 307 15.74 6.80 9.63
N TYR A 308 15.14 6.69 8.43
CA TYR A 308 15.19 5.51 7.54
C TYR A 308 15.94 5.75 6.21
N GLY A 309 16.63 6.89 6.09
CA GLY A 309 17.20 7.39 4.84
C GLY A 309 16.48 8.64 4.33
N ASN A 310 17.08 9.31 3.34
CA ASN A 310 16.57 10.56 2.79
C ASN A 310 15.55 10.32 1.67
N PHE A 311 14.28 10.58 1.98
CA PHE A 311 13.14 10.52 1.05
C PHE A 311 12.62 11.90 0.63
N LYS A 312 13.20 12.98 1.17
CA LYS A 312 12.83 14.37 0.89
C LYS A 312 13.52 14.92 -0.36
N THR A 313 14.76 14.53 -0.59
CA THR A 313 15.51 15.01 -1.77
C THR A 313 14.81 14.56 -3.04
N GLY A 314 14.38 15.54 -3.84
CA GLY A 314 13.66 15.32 -5.09
C GLY A 314 12.15 15.15 -4.94
N ALA A 315 11.61 15.05 -3.72
CA ALA A 315 10.16 15.04 -3.50
C ALA A 315 9.58 16.45 -3.55
N ARG A 316 8.35 16.59 -4.06
CA ARG A 316 7.67 17.90 -4.21
C ARG A 316 6.70 18.22 -3.09
N ASP A 317 6.25 17.21 -2.37
CA ASP A 317 5.29 17.29 -1.26
C ASP A 317 5.43 16.07 -0.33
N LEU A 318 4.72 16.10 0.80
CA LEU A 318 4.77 15.06 1.83
C LEU A 318 4.23 13.71 1.34
N GLN A 319 3.21 13.70 0.48
CA GLN A 319 2.67 12.48 -0.11
C GLN A 319 3.77 11.75 -0.91
N GLU A 320 4.57 12.47 -1.68
CA GLU A 320 5.69 11.88 -2.42
C GLU A 320 6.81 11.38 -1.50
N VAL A 321 7.08 12.07 -0.38
CA VAL A 321 8.02 11.61 0.66
C VAL A 321 7.57 10.28 1.26
N ILE A 322 6.29 10.17 1.66
CA ILE A 322 5.71 8.94 2.22
C ILE A 322 5.76 7.81 1.18
N ARG A 323 5.38 8.08 -0.08
CA ARG A 323 5.43 7.08 -1.15
C ARG A 323 6.87 6.61 -1.43
N ASN A 324 7.86 7.50 -1.40
CA ASN A 324 9.27 7.14 -1.57
C ASN A 324 9.79 6.28 -0.42
N PHE A 325 9.36 6.57 0.81
CA PHE A 325 9.62 5.69 1.95
C PHE A 325 8.97 4.32 1.77
N LEU A 326 7.71 4.25 1.31
CA LEU A 326 7.03 2.97 1.05
C LEU A 326 7.74 2.14 -0.03
N LYS A 327 8.28 2.77 -1.10
CA LYS A 327 9.14 2.08 -2.09
C LYS A 327 10.35 1.42 -1.43
N TYR A 328 11.00 2.14 -0.50
CA TYR A 328 12.10 1.61 0.29
C TYR A 328 11.64 0.48 1.22
N ALA A 329 10.56 0.68 1.98
CA ALA A 329 10.04 -0.29 2.94
C ALA A 329 9.60 -1.59 2.24
N ARG A 330 8.93 -1.51 1.10
CA ARG A 330 8.59 -2.67 0.27
C ARG A 330 9.84 -3.43 -0.19
N THR A 331 10.84 -2.71 -0.71
CA THR A 331 12.04 -3.32 -1.30
C THR A 331 13.00 -3.91 -0.26
N ASN A 332 13.13 -3.25 0.91
CA ASN A 332 14.18 -3.56 1.88
C ASN A 332 13.65 -4.26 3.13
N TRP A 333 12.39 -4.05 3.51
CA TRP A 333 11.77 -4.67 4.67
C TRP A 333 10.77 -5.78 4.30
N GLY A 334 10.30 -5.82 3.05
CA GLY A 334 9.30 -6.79 2.61
C GLY A 334 7.87 -6.43 3.00
N VAL A 335 7.62 -5.15 3.32
CA VAL A 335 6.28 -4.66 3.73
C VAL A 335 5.23 -5.08 2.72
N THR A 336 4.12 -5.60 3.22
CA THR A 336 2.98 -6.06 2.43
C THR A 336 1.73 -5.28 2.81
N TRP A 337 1.53 -5.02 4.11
CA TRP A 337 0.35 -4.32 4.63
C TRP A 337 0.73 -2.96 5.20
N VAL A 338 -0.04 -1.93 4.85
CA VAL A 338 0.18 -0.55 5.29
C VAL A 338 -1.15 0.02 5.78
N LEU A 339 -1.25 0.28 7.08
CA LEU A 339 -2.32 1.07 7.66
C LEU A 339 -1.88 2.54 7.72
N LEU A 340 -2.66 3.42 7.09
CA LEU A 340 -2.54 4.87 7.28
C LEU A 340 -3.33 5.24 8.54
N GLY A 341 -2.63 5.37 9.66
CA GLY A 341 -3.17 5.72 10.97
C GLY A 341 -3.34 7.22 11.15
N GLY A 342 -4.41 7.79 10.61
CA GLY A 342 -4.72 9.20 10.77
C GLY A 342 -5.59 9.74 9.64
N ASP A 343 -6.29 10.84 9.91
CA ASP A 343 -6.99 11.62 8.89
C ASP A 343 -5.99 12.48 8.06
N ILE A 344 -6.47 13.23 7.07
CA ILE A 344 -5.68 13.89 6.03
C ILE A 344 -4.75 14.99 6.55
N GLU A 345 -5.03 15.57 7.71
CA GLU A 345 -4.14 16.50 8.40
C GLU A 345 -2.86 15.84 8.96
N ILE A 346 -2.89 14.53 9.20
CA ILE A 346 -1.77 13.74 9.71
C ILE A 346 -1.14 13.04 8.52
N ILE A 347 -1.93 12.28 7.76
CA ILE A 347 -1.47 11.52 6.60
C ILE A 347 -2.20 12.00 5.34
N PRO A 348 -1.58 12.90 4.56
CA PRO A 348 -2.27 13.54 3.45
C PRO A 348 -2.65 12.53 2.36
N VAL A 349 -3.83 12.71 1.78
CA VAL A 349 -4.26 11.94 0.60
C VAL A 349 -3.70 12.57 -0.69
N ARG A 350 -3.58 11.77 -1.75
CA ARG A 350 -3.28 12.29 -3.10
C ARG A 350 -4.58 12.55 -3.85
N LYS A 351 -4.72 13.75 -4.43
CA LYS A 351 -5.77 14.07 -5.40
C LYS A 351 -5.27 13.77 -6.82
N VAL A 352 -6.07 13.04 -7.59
CA VAL A 352 -5.80 12.69 -8.99
C VAL A 352 -6.89 13.21 -9.92
N ALA A 353 -6.55 13.42 -11.20
CA ALA A 353 -7.50 13.88 -12.20
C ALA A 353 -8.56 12.80 -12.51
N GLY A 354 -9.82 13.18 -12.36
CA GLY A 354 -10.99 12.43 -12.79
C GLY A 354 -11.47 12.95 -14.16
N GLU A 355 -11.01 12.31 -15.22
CA GLU A 355 -11.12 12.81 -16.61
C GLU A 355 -12.50 12.52 -17.26
N ILE A 356 -13.61 12.65 -16.49
CA ILE A 356 -15.00 12.42 -16.95
C ILE A 356 -15.81 13.73 -17.07
N ARG A 357 -15.44 14.79 -16.34
CA ARG A 357 -16.15 16.08 -16.28
C ARG A 357 -15.21 17.28 -16.46
N GLY A 358 -15.75 18.47 -16.65
CA GLY A 358 -15.00 19.72 -16.84
C GLY A 358 -14.69 20.05 -18.30
N ASP A 359 -15.29 19.34 -19.25
CA ASP A 359 -14.98 19.44 -20.68
C ASP A 359 -15.50 20.74 -21.27
N VAL A 360 -14.61 21.44 -21.97
CA VAL A 360 -14.93 22.61 -22.80
C VAL A 360 -14.77 22.19 -24.26
N THR A 361 -15.85 22.31 -25.04
CA THR A 361 -15.86 21.88 -26.45
C THR A 361 -14.85 22.65 -27.28
N GLU A 362 -14.27 21.98 -28.27
CA GLU A 362 -13.13 22.49 -29.06
C GLU A 362 -13.43 23.82 -29.73
N GLN A 363 -14.53 23.99 -30.50
CA GLN A 363 -14.95 25.26 -31.12
C GLN A 363 -16.42 25.27 -31.54
N THR A 364 -17.17 26.30 -31.10
CA THR A 364 -18.46 26.67 -31.69
C THR A 364 -18.27 27.62 -32.88
N THR A 365 -19.26 27.70 -33.77
CA THR A 365 -19.33 28.74 -34.81
C THR A 365 -19.81 30.08 -34.25
N ASN A 366 -20.37 30.09 -33.03
CA ASN A 366 -20.87 31.31 -32.40
C ASN A 366 -19.75 32.10 -31.72
N SER A 367 -19.50 33.33 -32.18
CA SER A 367 -18.48 34.20 -31.61
C SER A 367 -18.69 34.58 -30.12
N SER A 368 -19.93 34.39 -29.66
CA SER A 368 -20.34 34.44 -28.26
C SER A 368 -20.69 33.01 -27.83
N PRO A 369 -19.74 32.24 -27.30
CA PRO A 369 -19.98 30.83 -26.97
C PRO A 369 -21.10 30.67 -25.93
N GLU A 370 -21.91 29.63 -26.09
CA GLU A 370 -22.91 29.20 -25.11
C GLU A 370 -22.25 28.48 -23.93
N ASN A 371 -23.04 28.17 -22.89
CA ASN A 371 -22.57 27.44 -21.71
C ASN A 371 -21.77 26.19 -22.11
N GLY A 372 -20.57 26.05 -21.55
CA GLY A 372 -19.68 24.91 -21.79
C GLY A 372 -18.88 24.97 -23.11
N GLN A 373 -19.11 25.98 -23.95
CA GLN A 373 -18.48 26.10 -25.25
C GLN A 373 -17.28 27.04 -25.25
N SER A 374 -16.45 26.89 -26.28
CA SER A 374 -15.37 27.81 -26.58
C SER A 374 -15.36 28.29 -28.04
N TYR A 375 -14.81 29.48 -28.28
CA TYR A 375 -14.71 30.08 -29.60
C TYR A 375 -13.30 30.64 -29.85
N TRP A 376 -12.72 30.31 -31.00
CA TRP A 376 -11.42 30.82 -31.43
C TRP A 376 -11.55 32.09 -32.25
N THR A 377 -10.90 33.16 -31.82
CA THR A 377 -10.99 34.47 -32.46
C THR A 377 -10.00 34.68 -33.61
N GLY A 378 -9.15 33.69 -33.90
CA GLY A 378 -7.95 33.88 -34.73
C GLY A 378 -6.69 34.25 -33.93
N SER A 379 -6.83 34.61 -32.66
CA SER A 379 -5.70 35.01 -31.79
C SER A 379 -5.78 34.49 -30.35
N TYR A 380 -6.97 34.32 -29.79
CA TYR A 380 -7.20 33.81 -28.42
C TYR A 380 -8.49 32.98 -28.36
N MET A 381 -8.66 32.21 -27.28
CA MET A 381 -9.91 31.47 -27.02
C MET A 381 -10.82 32.24 -26.07
N LYS A 382 -12.11 32.26 -26.39
CA LYS A 382 -13.21 32.63 -25.49
C LYS A 382 -13.82 31.36 -24.92
N ILE A 383 -14.15 31.34 -23.63
CA ILE A 383 -14.86 30.23 -22.98
C ILE A 383 -16.00 30.79 -22.13
N LYS A 384 -17.21 30.24 -22.29
CA LYS A 384 -18.31 30.50 -21.38
C LYS A 384 -18.39 29.36 -20.37
N ALA A 385 -17.73 29.53 -19.23
CA ALA A 385 -17.55 28.49 -18.21
C ALA A 385 -18.79 28.38 -17.31
N VAL A 386 -19.80 27.68 -17.80
CA VAL A 386 -21.07 27.40 -17.12
C VAL A 386 -21.44 25.95 -17.46
N ASP A 387 -22.01 25.21 -16.51
CA ASP A 387 -22.51 23.84 -16.69
C ASP A 387 -21.45 22.85 -17.22
N LEU A 388 -20.18 22.98 -16.80
CA LEU A 388 -19.07 22.13 -17.24
C LEU A 388 -19.03 20.74 -16.58
N GLY A 389 -19.96 20.46 -15.67
CA GLY A 389 -20.07 19.20 -14.92
C GLY A 389 -20.87 19.40 -13.63
N GLU A 390 -21.16 18.30 -12.94
CA GLU A 390 -21.88 18.33 -11.67
C GLU A 390 -21.11 19.18 -10.66
N TRP A 391 -21.85 20.08 -10.02
CA TRP A 391 -21.36 21.02 -9.00
C TRP A 391 -20.16 21.87 -9.44
N PHE A 392 -19.97 22.04 -10.75
CA PHE A 392 -19.01 23.00 -11.27
C PHE A 392 -19.38 24.42 -10.82
N SER A 393 -18.38 25.16 -10.33
CA SER A 393 -18.54 26.56 -9.97
C SER A 393 -17.28 27.33 -10.34
N ILE A 394 -17.46 28.50 -10.94
CA ILE A 394 -16.35 29.46 -11.18
C ILE A 394 -15.75 30.00 -9.87
N TYR A 395 -16.44 29.81 -8.76
CA TYR A 395 -15.98 30.18 -7.41
C TYR A 395 -15.26 29.03 -6.70
N ASP A 396 -15.05 27.88 -7.36
CA ASP A 396 -14.27 26.78 -6.80
C ASP A 396 -12.85 27.26 -6.43
N SER A 397 -12.40 26.87 -5.25
CA SER A 397 -11.08 27.24 -4.73
C SER A 397 -9.95 26.56 -5.50
N TYR A 398 -10.26 25.46 -6.19
CA TYR A 398 -9.36 24.75 -7.08
C TYR A 398 -9.90 24.81 -8.51
N LEU A 399 -9.23 25.56 -9.38
CA LEU A 399 -9.53 25.61 -10.81
C LEU A 399 -8.22 25.58 -11.60
N GLU A 400 -8.01 24.50 -12.34
CA GLU A 400 -6.87 24.30 -13.23
C GLU A 400 -7.35 24.02 -14.65
N LEU A 401 -6.68 24.55 -15.66
CA LEU A 401 -7.07 24.37 -17.06
C LEU A 401 -6.01 23.56 -17.79
N THR A 402 -6.45 22.61 -18.62
CA THR A 402 -5.55 21.78 -19.42
C THR A 402 -6.01 21.68 -20.86
N ASN A 403 -5.04 21.50 -21.76
CA ASN A 403 -5.32 21.03 -23.11
C ASN A 403 -5.62 19.51 -23.04
N LYS A 404 -6.82 19.12 -23.45
CA LYS A 404 -7.32 17.74 -23.35
C LYS A 404 -6.52 16.76 -24.22
N ASN A 405 -6.03 17.22 -25.38
CA ASN A 405 -5.29 16.39 -26.32
C ASN A 405 -3.84 16.11 -25.87
N THR A 406 -3.26 16.98 -25.05
CA THR A 406 -1.84 16.87 -24.68
C THR A 406 -1.58 16.77 -23.18
N GLY A 407 -2.61 16.85 -22.33
CA GLY A 407 -2.48 16.96 -20.87
C GLY A 407 -1.78 18.24 -20.41
N ARG A 408 -1.51 19.20 -21.30
CA ARG A 408 -0.67 20.36 -20.97
C ARG A 408 -1.45 21.37 -20.14
N ARG A 409 -0.98 21.66 -18.94
CA ARG A 409 -1.53 22.70 -18.08
C ARG A 409 -1.37 24.09 -18.71
N ILE A 410 -2.45 24.87 -18.67
CA ILE A 410 -2.53 26.28 -19.04
C ILE A 410 -2.70 27.07 -17.74
N PRO A 411 -1.70 27.86 -17.32
CA PRO A 411 -1.72 28.48 -16.00
C PRO A 411 -2.76 29.60 -15.91
N ARG A 412 -3.39 29.74 -14.73
CA ARG A 412 -4.17 30.95 -14.41
C ARG A 412 -3.22 32.15 -14.36
N LYS A 413 -3.61 33.28 -14.94
CA LYS A 413 -2.81 34.51 -14.94
C LYS A 413 -3.52 35.67 -14.25
N SER A 414 -2.72 36.49 -13.60
CA SER A 414 -3.10 37.81 -13.06
C SER A 414 -2.04 38.84 -13.49
N PRO A 415 -2.39 40.14 -13.56
CA PRO A 415 -1.43 41.20 -13.86
C PRO A 415 -0.28 41.23 -12.85
N ARG A 416 0.97 41.35 -13.31
CA ARG A 416 2.13 41.48 -12.41
C ARG A 416 2.27 42.91 -11.87
N ASN A 417 2.53 43.03 -10.57
CA ASN A 417 2.97 44.28 -9.93
C ASN A 417 4.50 44.25 -9.69
N LEU A 418 5.13 45.41 -9.51
CA LEU A 418 6.58 45.61 -9.27
C LEU A 418 7.22 44.57 -8.32
N GLY A 419 6.54 44.15 -7.24
CA GLY A 419 7.06 43.15 -6.28
C GLY A 419 7.16 41.71 -6.80
N GLN A 420 6.44 41.34 -7.86
CA GLN A 420 6.49 40.00 -8.46
C GLN A 420 7.51 39.88 -9.60
N VAL A 421 7.93 41.00 -10.19
CA VAL A 421 8.95 41.05 -11.24
C VAL A 421 10.34 40.73 -10.69
N PHE A 422 10.60 41.01 -9.41
CA PHE A 422 11.88 40.75 -8.73
C PHE A 422 12.00 39.33 -8.10
N ASN A 423 10.92 38.55 -8.05
CA ASN A 423 10.90 37.22 -7.40
C ASN A 423 10.93 36.03 -8.37
N ALA A 424 11.17 36.25 -9.67
CA ALA A 424 11.47 35.15 -10.58
C ALA A 424 12.92 34.67 -10.34
N PRO A 425 13.19 33.37 -10.17
CA PRO A 425 14.55 32.89 -10.03
C PRO A 425 15.26 33.14 -11.36
N LEU A 426 16.19 34.10 -11.37
CA LEU A 426 17.15 34.27 -12.45
C LEU A 426 18.00 33.00 -12.49
N LEU A 427 17.65 32.07 -13.38
CA LEU A 427 18.63 31.13 -13.91
C LEU A 427 19.81 31.96 -14.41
N SER A 428 20.99 31.60 -13.96
CA SER A 428 22.25 32.30 -14.20
C SER A 428 22.59 32.32 -15.70
N GLU A 429 22.03 33.25 -16.44
CA GLU A 429 22.62 33.70 -17.69
C GLU A 429 23.22 35.09 -17.49
N THR A 430 24.48 35.20 -17.88
CA THR A 430 25.32 36.39 -17.76
C THR A 430 24.70 37.52 -18.59
N ILE A 431 23.98 38.45 -17.96
CA ILE A 431 23.44 39.63 -18.65
C ILE A 431 24.54 40.68 -18.77
N SER A 432 24.91 40.98 -20.02
CA SER A 432 25.82 42.05 -20.45
C SER A 432 25.36 43.45 -19.96
N PRO A 433 26.25 44.42 -19.65
CA PRO A 433 25.93 45.59 -18.81
C PRO A 433 25.14 46.73 -19.50
N PHE A 434 24.46 46.52 -20.63
CA PHE A 434 23.81 47.60 -21.38
C PHE A 434 22.39 47.30 -21.88
N ARG A 435 21.48 46.82 -21.00
CA ARG A 435 20.04 47.04 -21.20
C ARG A 435 19.47 47.85 -20.04
N LYS A 436 19.07 49.09 -20.34
CA LYS A 436 18.16 49.86 -19.48
C LYS A 436 16.91 49.00 -19.23
N LEU A 437 16.72 48.58 -17.99
CA LEU A 437 15.47 47.95 -17.57
C LEU A 437 14.43 49.07 -17.45
N ASP A 438 13.52 49.14 -18.41
CA ASP A 438 12.42 50.10 -18.39
C ASP A 438 11.41 49.63 -17.33
N LEU A 439 11.55 50.14 -16.11
CA LEU A 439 10.70 49.78 -14.96
C LEU A 439 9.35 50.49 -15.07
N GLN A 440 8.45 49.93 -15.89
CA GLN A 440 7.02 50.26 -15.79
C GLN A 440 6.46 49.62 -14.50
N PRO A 441 5.74 50.36 -13.65
CA PRO A 441 5.26 49.84 -12.37
C PRO A 441 4.23 48.70 -12.49
N PHE A 442 3.67 48.51 -13.69
CA PHE A 442 2.66 47.51 -14.03
C PHE A 442 2.96 46.86 -15.39
N GLU A 443 2.67 45.57 -15.51
CA GLU A 443 2.70 44.82 -16.78
C GLU A 443 1.74 45.48 -17.79
N THR A 444 2.20 45.74 -19.02
CA THR A 444 1.32 46.30 -20.07
C THR A 444 0.29 45.27 -20.51
N LEU A 445 -0.86 45.72 -21.03
CA LEU A 445 -1.90 44.79 -21.52
C LEU A 445 -1.38 43.86 -22.63
N GLU A 446 -0.49 44.35 -23.49
CA GLU A 446 0.13 43.56 -24.56
C GLU A 446 1.05 42.47 -24.00
N THR A 447 1.89 42.81 -23.02
CA THR A 447 2.77 41.81 -22.37
C THR A 447 1.98 40.81 -21.52
N PHE A 448 0.90 41.24 -20.86
CA PHE A 448 -0.01 40.35 -20.15
C PHE A 448 -0.71 39.37 -21.10
N ARG A 449 -1.14 39.83 -22.29
CA ARG A 449 -1.81 39.01 -23.31
C ARG A 449 -0.86 38.10 -24.08
N SER A 450 0.42 38.45 -24.24
CA SER A 450 1.39 37.59 -24.95
C SER A 450 1.81 36.36 -24.16
N ARG A 451 1.65 36.39 -22.82
CA ARG A 451 1.93 35.24 -21.95
C ARG A 451 0.81 34.20 -21.99
N LEU A 452 1.21 32.94 -22.16
CA LEU A 452 0.32 31.77 -22.04
C LEU A 452 -0.41 31.80 -20.70
N GLY A 453 -1.74 31.70 -20.74
CA GLY A 453 -2.56 31.55 -19.55
C GLY A 453 -4.01 31.98 -19.74
N TRP A 454 -4.83 31.67 -18.75
CA TRP A 454 -6.26 32.00 -18.73
C TRP A 454 -6.62 32.96 -17.59
N TYR A 455 -7.69 33.75 -17.77
CA TYR A 455 -8.19 34.69 -16.77
C TYR A 455 -9.66 35.05 -17.00
N PHE A 456 -10.31 35.56 -15.94
CA PHE A 456 -11.69 36.01 -15.97
C PHE A 456 -11.83 37.37 -16.66
N CYS A 457 -12.96 37.58 -17.33
CA CYS A 457 -13.30 38.82 -18.03
C CYS A 457 -14.59 39.44 -17.48
N THR A 458 -14.72 40.76 -17.51
CA THR A 458 -15.90 41.44 -16.94
C THR A 458 -17.22 41.07 -17.62
N ASP A 459 -17.18 40.70 -18.90
CA ASP A 459 -18.36 40.51 -19.74
C ASP A 459 -18.06 39.64 -20.98
N ASN A 460 -19.06 39.48 -21.84
CA ASN A 460 -19.01 38.68 -23.07
C ASN A 460 -18.13 39.27 -24.19
N THR A 461 -17.46 40.41 -23.98
CA THR A 461 -16.48 40.94 -24.93
C THR A 461 -15.13 40.21 -24.83
N TYR A 462 -14.83 39.61 -23.67
CA TYR A 462 -13.56 38.93 -23.36
C TYR A 462 -12.33 39.84 -23.53
N GLN A 463 -12.49 41.15 -23.33
CA GLN A 463 -11.41 42.14 -23.49
C GLN A 463 -10.79 42.54 -22.15
N THR A 464 -11.62 42.79 -21.14
CA THR A 464 -11.21 43.41 -19.88
C THR A 464 -11.02 42.34 -18.81
N HIS A 465 -9.83 42.26 -18.21
CA HIS A 465 -9.55 41.37 -17.08
C HIS A 465 -10.45 41.72 -15.87
N SER A 466 -11.03 40.69 -15.25
CA SER A 466 -11.74 40.77 -13.99
C SER A 466 -10.91 40.11 -12.88
N ALA A 467 -10.75 40.81 -11.75
CA ALA A 467 -10.18 40.19 -10.54
C ALA A 467 -11.20 39.23 -9.89
N ASP A 468 -12.48 39.56 -10.00
CA ASP A 468 -13.57 38.74 -9.49
C ASP A 468 -13.91 37.62 -10.49
N PRO A 469 -14.22 36.39 -10.01
CA PRO A 469 -14.64 35.30 -10.89
C PRO A 469 -15.89 35.66 -11.69
N THR A 470 -15.85 35.35 -12.99
CA THR A 470 -17.00 35.50 -13.91
C THR A 470 -17.09 34.29 -14.83
N ASN A 471 -18.25 34.11 -15.47
CA ASN A 471 -18.46 33.02 -16.43
C ASN A 471 -17.73 33.25 -17.76
N PHE A 472 -17.06 34.39 -17.95
CA PHE A 472 -16.40 34.77 -19.20
C PHE A 472 -14.89 34.61 -19.05
N ILE A 473 -14.32 33.56 -19.65
CA ILE A 473 -12.90 33.25 -19.55
C ILE A 473 -12.22 33.48 -20.88
N ARG A 474 -11.06 34.16 -20.83
CA ARG A 474 -10.16 34.31 -21.96
C ARG A 474 -8.91 33.46 -21.75
N VAL A 475 -8.50 32.75 -22.78
CA VAL A 475 -7.25 31.98 -22.82
C VAL A 475 -6.35 32.54 -23.92
N ASP A 476 -5.18 33.05 -23.52
CA ASP A 476 -4.15 33.52 -24.44
C ASP A 476 -2.99 32.53 -24.52
N GLY A 477 -2.34 32.46 -25.68
CA GLY A 477 -1.19 31.61 -25.93
C GLY A 477 -1.05 31.18 -27.40
N PRO A 478 -0.02 30.40 -27.72
CA PRO A 478 0.17 29.83 -29.05
C PRO A 478 -1.05 29.00 -29.49
N ALA A 479 -1.50 29.17 -30.74
CA ALA A 479 -2.64 28.44 -31.28
C ALA A 479 -2.49 26.91 -31.16
N SER A 480 -1.26 26.38 -31.30
CA SER A 480 -0.98 24.95 -31.12
C SER A 480 -1.26 24.39 -29.72
N ILE A 481 -1.44 25.27 -28.71
CA ILE A 481 -1.72 24.88 -27.33
C ILE A 481 -3.17 25.19 -26.96
N ILE A 482 -3.69 26.35 -27.36
CA ILE A 482 -5.00 26.82 -26.88
C ILE A 482 -6.14 26.52 -27.86
N ARG A 483 -5.86 26.27 -29.14
CA ARG A 483 -6.85 25.91 -30.15
C ARG A 483 -7.10 24.40 -30.14
N ALA A 484 -7.69 23.90 -29.07
CA ALA A 484 -7.94 22.48 -28.82
C ALA A 484 -9.15 22.33 -27.87
N PRO A 485 -9.72 21.13 -27.69
CA PRO A 485 -10.62 20.87 -26.58
C PRO A 485 -9.86 21.09 -25.26
N LEU A 486 -10.51 21.74 -24.30
CA LEU A 486 -9.91 22.08 -23.01
C LEU A 486 -10.69 21.39 -21.90
N ARG A 487 -10.04 21.25 -20.74
CA ARG A 487 -10.70 20.70 -19.54
C ARG A 487 -10.32 21.48 -18.30
N PHE A 488 -11.35 21.87 -17.54
CA PHE A 488 -11.18 22.35 -16.18
C PHE A 488 -11.08 21.17 -15.20
N HIS A 489 -10.05 21.20 -14.38
CA HIS A 489 -9.93 20.38 -13.17
C HIS A 489 -10.37 21.25 -11.99
N TYR A 490 -11.35 20.76 -11.26
CA TYR A 490 -12.01 21.41 -10.14
C TYR A 490 -12.21 20.42 -8.99
N THR A 491 -12.76 20.86 -7.85
CA THR A 491 -12.78 20.05 -6.62
C THR A 491 -13.48 18.69 -6.81
N TRP A 492 -14.54 18.63 -7.62
CA TRP A 492 -15.38 17.44 -7.75
C TRP A 492 -14.96 16.47 -8.87
N ASN A 493 -14.14 16.91 -9.82
CA ASN A 493 -13.47 16.02 -10.78
C ASN A 493 -11.99 15.77 -10.44
N THR A 494 -11.58 16.10 -9.22
CA THR A 494 -10.32 15.64 -8.65
C THR A 494 -10.60 14.67 -7.51
N ILE A 495 -10.03 13.47 -7.60
CA ILE A 495 -10.38 12.31 -6.79
C ILE A 495 -9.31 12.11 -5.70
N PRO A 496 -9.64 12.25 -4.41
CA PRO A 496 -8.78 11.81 -3.31
C PRO A 496 -8.69 10.29 -3.31
N THR A 497 -7.47 9.75 -3.29
CA THR A 497 -7.24 8.31 -3.30
C THR A 497 -6.00 7.93 -2.49
N ASP A 498 -6.13 6.89 -1.67
CA ASP A 498 -5.01 6.22 -1.00
C ASP A 498 -4.34 5.18 -1.91
N PHE A 499 -4.92 4.87 -3.08
CA PHE A 499 -4.29 3.98 -4.05
C PHE A 499 -2.91 4.50 -4.52
N TYR A 500 -2.66 5.81 -4.40
CA TYR A 500 -1.35 6.42 -4.63
C TYR A 500 -0.24 5.82 -3.75
N TYR A 501 -0.57 5.36 -2.53
CA TYR A 501 0.37 4.72 -1.62
C TYR A 501 0.48 3.20 -1.83
N SER A 502 -0.46 2.61 -2.57
CA SER A 502 -0.49 1.19 -2.88
C SER A 502 0.25 0.85 -4.18
N SER A 503 0.03 1.64 -5.23
CA SER A 503 0.76 1.59 -6.49
C SER A 503 2.07 2.35 -6.31
N LEU A 504 3.19 1.66 -6.11
CA LEU A 504 4.47 2.28 -5.75
C LEU A 504 5.37 2.48 -6.97
N PHE A 505 5.50 1.46 -7.83
CA PHE A 505 6.44 1.45 -8.94
C PHE A 505 5.74 1.72 -10.27
N GLY A 506 6.02 2.89 -10.86
CA GLY A 506 5.52 3.29 -12.16
C GLY A 506 6.63 3.56 -13.19
N PRO A 507 6.28 3.94 -14.43
CA PRO A 507 7.26 4.24 -15.48
C PRO A 507 8.20 5.42 -15.16
N GLY A 508 7.84 6.29 -14.22
CA GLY A 508 8.69 7.39 -13.75
C GLY A 508 9.67 6.97 -12.66
N TYR A 509 9.54 5.76 -12.11
CA TYR A 509 10.33 5.32 -10.97
C TYR A 509 11.83 5.24 -11.31
N GLY A 510 12.64 5.91 -10.50
CA GLY A 510 14.11 5.91 -10.64
C GLY A 510 14.64 6.77 -11.80
N VAL A 511 13.76 7.45 -12.54
CA VAL A 511 14.16 8.35 -13.63
C VAL A 511 14.32 9.77 -13.08
N ALA A 512 15.53 10.34 -13.20
CA ALA A 512 15.82 11.67 -12.68
C ALA A 512 14.90 12.74 -13.30
N GLY A 513 14.29 13.57 -12.46
CA GLY A 513 13.38 14.64 -12.88
C GLY A 513 11.99 14.17 -13.32
N LYS A 514 11.67 12.88 -13.18
CA LYS A 514 10.33 12.33 -13.41
C LYS A 514 9.71 11.92 -12.08
N HIS A 515 8.41 12.17 -11.97
CA HIS A 515 7.61 11.84 -10.79
C HIS A 515 6.55 10.82 -11.19
N ASP A 516 6.42 9.73 -10.43
CA ASP A 516 5.36 8.75 -10.69
C ASP A 516 3.99 9.41 -10.56
N TRP A 517 3.08 9.05 -11.48
CA TRP A 517 1.75 9.65 -11.63
C TRP A 517 1.75 11.15 -12.01
N ASP A 518 2.91 11.75 -12.31
CA ASP A 518 3.03 13.09 -12.92
C ASP A 518 4.40 13.24 -13.63
N PRO A 519 4.72 12.39 -14.63
CA PRO A 519 5.97 12.48 -15.38
C PRO A 519 6.08 13.76 -16.22
N ASN A 520 4.96 14.43 -16.50
CA ASN A 520 4.94 15.67 -17.27
C ASN A 520 5.27 16.91 -16.37
N GLY A 521 5.19 16.76 -15.05
CA GLY A 521 5.63 17.73 -14.06
C GLY A 521 4.67 18.91 -13.85
N ASN A 522 3.41 18.78 -14.28
CA ASN A 522 2.43 19.87 -14.24
C ASN A 522 1.63 19.93 -12.93
N ARG A 523 1.85 18.97 -12.00
CA ARG A 523 1.17 18.81 -10.69
C ARG A 523 -0.31 18.43 -10.75
N ILE A 524 -0.77 17.98 -11.90
CA ILE A 524 -2.07 17.32 -12.06
C ILE A 524 -1.73 15.85 -12.20
N TYR A 525 -2.15 15.04 -11.23
CA TYR A 525 -1.69 13.66 -11.12
C TYR A 525 -2.64 12.71 -11.82
N GLY A 526 -2.10 11.72 -12.52
CA GLY A 526 -2.88 10.63 -13.11
C GLY A 526 -3.73 11.04 -14.31
N GLN A 527 -3.31 12.06 -15.08
CA GLN A 527 -4.07 12.51 -16.25
C GLN A 527 -4.09 11.48 -17.38
N TYR A 528 -5.25 11.34 -18.02
CA TYR A 528 -5.46 10.46 -19.17
C TYR A 528 -6.62 10.95 -20.05
N GLU A 529 -6.63 10.49 -21.30
CA GLU A 529 -7.75 10.68 -22.23
C GLU A 529 -7.91 9.45 -23.13
N GLY A 530 -9.00 8.72 -22.95
CA GLY A 530 -9.24 7.40 -23.54
C GLY A 530 -8.10 6.43 -23.19
N THR A 531 -7.42 5.97 -24.24
CA THR A 531 -6.23 5.11 -24.15
C THR A 531 -4.93 5.90 -23.99
N THR A 532 -4.96 7.22 -24.18
CA THR A 532 -3.78 8.11 -24.04
C THR A 532 -3.53 8.36 -22.56
N GLN A 533 -2.34 8.02 -22.08
CA GLN A 533 -1.95 8.22 -20.68
C GLN A 533 -0.88 9.29 -20.62
N PHE A 534 -1.24 10.51 -20.20
CA PHE A 534 -0.27 11.58 -19.98
C PHE A 534 0.54 11.29 -18.72
N ASP A 535 -0.14 10.81 -17.67
CA ASP A 535 0.46 10.34 -16.44
C ASP A 535 0.02 8.88 -16.16
N PRO A 536 0.85 7.90 -16.54
CA PRO A 536 0.48 6.50 -16.44
C PRO A 536 0.37 6.05 -14.98
N ILE A 537 -0.73 5.36 -14.68
CA ILE A 537 -0.99 4.70 -13.41
C ILE A 537 -0.76 3.20 -13.59
N ASN A 538 0.08 2.60 -12.75
CA ASN A 538 0.18 1.14 -12.65
C ASN A 538 -0.99 0.65 -11.79
N TRP A 539 -1.96 -0.01 -12.42
CA TRP A 539 -3.17 -0.54 -11.76
C TRP A 539 -2.91 -1.81 -10.94
N ASN A 540 -1.71 -1.98 -10.39
CA ASN A 540 -1.35 -3.05 -9.46
C ASN A 540 -1.03 -2.46 -8.08
N ALA A 541 -1.36 -3.21 -7.04
CA ALA A 541 -0.95 -2.91 -5.68
C ALA A 541 0.42 -3.56 -5.38
N ASP A 542 1.43 -2.75 -5.09
CA ASP A 542 2.74 -3.22 -4.62
C ASP A 542 2.73 -3.48 -3.10
N VAL A 543 1.90 -2.73 -2.39
CA VAL A 543 1.52 -2.91 -0.98
C VAL A 543 0.01 -2.74 -0.83
N ILE A 544 -0.60 -3.38 0.15
CA ILE A 544 -2.04 -3.31 0.41
C ILE A 544 -2.28 -2.22 1.47
N VAL A 545 -3.13 -1.25 1.13
CA VAL A 545 -3.35 -0.04 1.93
C VAL A 545 -4.78 0.00 2.45
N GLY A 546 -4.94 0.41 3.71
CA GLY A 546 -6.20 0.86 4.30
C GLY A 546 -5.94 2.06 5.21
N ARG A 547 -6.99 2.76 5.62
CA ARG A 547 -6.89 3.97 6.46
C ARG A 547 -7.71 3.85 7.74
N ALA A 548 -7.13 4.26 8.86
CA ALA A 548 -7.88 4.58 10.08
C ALA A 548 -8.07 6.11 10.11
N PRO A 549 -9.28 6.62 9.82
CA PRO A 549 -9.54 8.06 9.68
C PRO A 549 -9.66 8.74 11.04
N ALA A 550 -8.55 8.80 11.77
CA ALA A 550 -8.51 9.28 13.15
C ALA A 550 -7.81 10.65 13.23
N SER A 551 -8.52 11.65 13.74
CA SER A 551 -7.97 13.01 13.96
C SER A 551 -7.43 13.20 15.38
N THR A 552 -7.82 12.32 16.30
CA THR A 552 -7.42 12.35 17.72
C THR A 552 -7.04 10.96 18.25
N PRO A 553 -6.32 10.87 19.39
CA PRO A 553 -6.00 9.58 20.02
C PRO A 553 -7.24 8.80 20.44
N ALA A 554 -8.34 9.48 20.77
CA ALA A 554 -9.61 8.83 21.11
C ALA A 554 -10.23 8.12 19.89
N ASP A 555 -10.18 8.75 18.72
CA ASP A 555 -10.64 8.14 17.46
C ASP A 555 -9.77 6.94 17.10
N ALA A 556 -8.44 7.07 17.26
CA ALA A 556 -7.50 5.97 17.03
C ALA A 556 -7.75 4.81 18.00
N ASP A 557 -7.98 5.08 19.29
CA ASP A 557 -8.32 4.06 20.28
C ASP A 557 -9.66 3.37 19.98
N ALA A 558 -10.67 4.12 19.52
CA ALA A 558 -11.96 3.56 19.10
C ALA A 558 -11.77 2.60 17.90
N PHE A 559 -11.03 3.02 16.88
CA PHE A 559 -10.69 2.19 15.74
C PHE A 559 -9.93 0.92 16.15
N VAL A 560 -8.83 1.07 16.91
CA VAL A 560 -7.98 -0.05 17.34
C VAL A 560 -8.75 -1.04 18.21
N SER A 561 -9.61 -0.54 19.10
CA SER A 561 -10.45 -1.38 19.96
C SER A 561 -11.43 -2.21 19.14
N LYS A 562 -12.04 -1.64 18.10
CA LYS A 562 -12.96 -2.37 17.21
C LYS A 562 -12.27 -3.43 16.38
N VAL A 563 -11.14 -3.12 15.76
CA VAL A 563 -10.34 -4.11 14.99
C VAL A 563 -9.91 -5.24 15.91
N THR A 564 -9.38 -4.92 17.09
CA THR A 564 -8.94 -5.92 18.06
C THR A 564 -10.11 -6.76 18.57
N ALA A 565 -11.28 -6.17 18.86
CA ALA A 565 -12.46 -6.90 19.30
C ALA A 565 -13.00 -7.85 18.22
N TYR A 566 -13.02 -7.43 16.96
CA TYR A 566 -13.43 -8.25 15.83
C TYR A 566 -12.45 -9.41 15.59
N GLU A 567 -11.13 -9.18 15.64
CA GLU A 567 -10.14 -10.24 15.46
C GLU A 567 -10.01 -11.18 16.66
N LYS A 568 -10.36 -10.74 17.88
CA LYS A 568 -10.36 -11.57 19.10
C LYS A 568 -11.68 -12.28 19.38
N LEU A 569 -12.71 -12.09 18.54
CA LEU A 569 -14.09 -12.49 18.78
C LEU A 569 -14.20 -13.85 19.53
N PRO A 570 -14.67 -13.86 20.79
CA PRO A 570 -14.64 -15.06 21.64
C PRO A 570 -15.57 -16.17 21.12
N THR A 571 -14.99 -17.35 20.93
CA THR A 571 -15.54 -18.49 20.19
C THR A 571 -16.66 -19.27 20.87
N LEU A 572 -16.96 -19.02 22.14
CA LEU A 572 -17.99 -19.77 22.87
C LEU A 572 -19.43 -19.32 22.55
N PHE A 573 -19.63 -18.18 21.85
CA PHE A 573 -20.97 -17.64 21.52
C PHE A 573 -21.08 -16.92 20.17
N ALA A 574 -20.12 -17.11 19.25
CA ALA A 574 -20.05 -16.39 17.97
C ALA A 574 -20.82 -16.97 16.73
N PRO A 575 -21.80 -17.90 16.80
CA PRO A 575 -22.35 -18.48 15.57
C PRO A 575 -23.46 -17.67 14.90
N ASP A 576 -24.14 -16.72 15.57
CA ASP A 576 -25.25 -16.00 14.92
C ASP A 576 -24.83 -14.72 14.20
N PHE A 577 -24.03 -13.88 14.85
CA PHE A 577 -23.55 -12.61 14.31
C PHE A 577 -22.90 -12.77 12.93
N LEU A 578 -21.97 -13.72 12.79
CA LEU A 578 -21.19 -13.95 11.56
C LEU A 578 -22.04 -14.39 10.35
N ARG A 579 -23.26 -14.85 10.59
CA ARG A 579 -24.19 -15.31 9.53
C ARG A 579 -25.03 -14.18 8.96
N LYS A 580 -25.00 -12.99 9.57
CA LYS A 580 -25.91 -11.88 9.27
C LYS A 580 -25.36 -10.92 8.22
N MET A 581 -26.16 -10.65 7.19
CA MET A 581 -25.91 -9.57 6.23
C MET A 581 -27.17 -8.71 6.08
N LEU A 582 -26.99 -7.40 6.24
CA LEU A 582 -28.02 -6.40 5.98
C LEU A 582 -27.81 -5.81 4.58
N LEU A 583 -28.85 -5.83 3.75
CA LEU A 583 -28.90 -5.12 2.48
C LEU A 583 -29.88 -3.97 2.60
N VAL A 584 -29.43 -2.76 2.30
CA VAL A 584 -30.25 -1.55 2.29
C VAL A 584 -30.25 -0.97 0.88
N SER A 585 -31.44 -0.81 0.33
CA SER A 585 -31.68 -0.23 -0.98
C SER A 585 -32.49 1.03 -0.80
N ASP A 586 -31.90 2.17 -1.10
CA ASP A 586 -32.67 3.37 -1.44
C ASP A 586 -33.16 3.28 -2.89
N ASN A 587 -33.43 4.42 -3.53
CA ASN A 587 -33.78 4.58 -4.93
C ASN A 587 -32.59 5.15 -5.73
N TRP A 588 -32.30 4.65 -6.94
CA TRP A 588 -31.44 5.35 -7.94
C TRP A 588 -32.26 6.07 -9.00
N GLY A 589 -33.50 5.62 -9.21
CA GLY A 589 -34.48 6.30 -10.03
C GLY A 589 -35.00 7.58 -9.36
N HIS A 590 -35.59 8.45 -10.16
CA HIS A 590 -36.43 9.52 -9.63
C HIS A 590 -37.85 8.95 -9.47
N SER A 591 -38.38 8.91 -8.24
CA SER A 591 -39.83 8.75 -7.99
C SER A 591 -40.40 10.13 -7.67
N PRO A 592 -41.03 10.84 -8.62
CA PRO A 592 -41.54 12.18 -8.41
C PRO A 592 -42.49 12.25 -7.22
N VAL A 593 -42.14 13.10 -6.25
CA VAL A 593 -43.00 13.39 -5.10
C VAL A 593 -43.97 14.51 -5.45
N ILE A 594 -45.26 14.23 -5.36
CA ILE A 594 -46.32 15.17 -5.65
C ILE A 594 -46.87 15.69 -4.32
N SER A 595 -46.55 16.95 -4.01
CA SER A 595 -46.79 17.55 -2.71
C SER A 595 -48.18 18.18 -2.59
N LYS A 596 -48.75 18.21 -1.39
CA LYS A 596 -50.07 18.79 -1.16
C LYS A 596 -50.05 20.32 -1.33
N THR A 597 -51.05 20.87 -1.99
CA THR A 597 -51.32 22.31 -2.07
C THR A 597 -52.76 22.65 -1.70
N ASN A 598 -52.98 23.88 -1.24
CA ASN A 598 -54.32 24.42 -0.99
C ASN A 598 -54.87 25.20 -2.21
N ILE A 599 -54.09 25.30 -3.29
CA ILE A 599 -54.48 26.02 -4.51
C ILE A 599 -55.26 25.07 -5.41
N ASN A 600 -56.53 25.40 -5.66
CA ASN A 600 -57.33 24.75 -6.70
C ASN A 600 -56.78 25.21 -8.06
N LEU A 601 -56.30 24.27 -8.88
CA LEU A 601 -55.28 24.40 -9.93
C LEU A 601 -53.85 24.23 -9.38
N PRO A 602 -53.42 22.99 -9.10
CA PRO A 602 -52.07 22.72 -8.62
C PRO A 602 -51.01 23.11 -9.65
N GLY A 603 -49.87 23.61 -9.15
CA GLY A 603 -48.66 23.79 -9.94
C GLY A 603 -47.91 22.48 -10.16
N ASP A 604 -46.75 22.57 -10.80
CA ASP A 604 -45.90 21.43 -11.11
C ASP A 604 -45.52 20.64 -9.85
N ASN A 605 -45.69 19.31 -9.91
CA ASN A 605 -45.50 18.36 -8.81
C ASN A 605 -46.33 18.69 -7.55
N GLN A 606 -47.55 19.19 -7.74
CA GLN A 606 -48.50 19.43 -6.65
C GLN A 606 -49.84 18.75 -6.87
N PHE A 607 -50.55 18.46 -5.77
CA PHE A 607 -51.94 17.98 -5.80
C PHE A 607 -52.86 18.80 -4.90
N PHE A 608 -54.11 18.93 -5.34
CA PHE A 608 -55.22 19.56 -4.62
C PHE A 608 -56.29 18.50 -4.32
N THR A 609 -56.74 18.44 -3.06
CA THR A 609 -57.86 17.60 -2.65
C THR A 609 -59.18 18.36 -2.82
N ASP A 610 -60.05 17.86 -3.69
CA ASP A 610 -61.42 18.34 -3.90
C ASP A 610 -62.40 17.46 -3.11
N THR A 611 -62.47 17.69 -1.78
CA THR A 611 -63.29 16.89 -0.87
C THR A 611 -64.77 16.90 -1.24
N ALA A 612 -65.26 17.98 -1.84
CA ALA A 612 -66.66 18.10 -2.27
C ALA A 612 -67.01 17.16 -3.43
N LYS A 613 -66.02 16.72 -4.21
CA LYS A 613 -66.17 15.80 -5.33
C LYS A 613 -65.53 14.43 -5.09
N GLY A 614 -64.96 14.21 -3.90
CA GLY A 614 -64.35 12.93 -3.51
C GLY A 614 -63.15 12.55 -4.39
N ARG A 615 -62.30 13.52 -4.76
CA ARG A 615 -61.16 13.29 -5.67
C ARG A 615 -59.94 14.13 -5.30
N ALA A 616 -58.78 13.72 -5.80
CA ALA A 616 -57.59 14.57 -5.90
C ALA A 616 -57.28 14.89 -7.35
N VAL A 617 -56.74 16.09 -7.59
CA VAL A 617 -56.25 16.53 -8.90
C VAL A 617 -54.81 16.93 -8.74
N MET A 618 -53.93 16.47 -9.62
CA MET A 618 -52.50 16.78 -9.57
C MET A 618 -51.95 17.13 -10.94
N ARG A 619 -50.84 17.90 -10.93
CA ARG A 619 -50.09 18.27 -12.13
C ARG A 619 -48.64 17.80 -11.98
N LEU A 620 -48.14 17.14 -13.01
CA LEU A 620 -46.78 16.68 -13.16
C LEU A 620 -45.93 17.79 -13.78
N ALA A 621 -44.64 17.84 -13.44
CA ALA A 621 -43.71 18.80 -14.01
C ALA A 621 -43.38 18.48 -15.49
N ASP A 622 -43.07 19.52 -16.27
CA ASP A 622 -42.81 19.43 -17.71
C ASP A 622 -41.51 18.66 -18.06
N ASP A 623 -40.64 18.42 -17.08
CA ASP A 623 -39.38 17.69 -17.23
C ASP A 623 -39.50 16.18 -16.94
N LEU A 624 -40.69 15.70 -16.57
CA LEU A 624 -40.96 14.29 -16.36
C LEU A 624 -41.32 13.59 -17.67
N GLU A 625 -40.74 12.40 -17.90
CA GLU A 625 -41.18 11.53 -19.00
C GLU A 625 -42.59 11.02 -18.71
N LEU A 626 -43.54 11.42 -19.56
CA LEU A 626 -44.95 11.11 -19.42
C LEU A 626 -45.28 9.81 -20.16
N ASP A 627 -45.41 8.71 -19.42
CA ASP A 627 -45.82 7.38 -19.94
C ASP A 627 -46.81 6.65 -19.00
N TYR A 628 -47.01 5.34 -19.20
CA TYR A 628 -47.85 4.48 -18.35
C TYR A 628 -47.05 3.58 -17.41
N ASP A 629 -45.73 3.75 -17.36
CA ASP A 629 -44.83 2.87 -16.64
C ASP A 629 -44.69 3.31 -15.17
N TRP A 630 -45.80 3.76 -14.57
CA TRP A 630 -45.86 4.21 -13.17
C TRP A 630 -46.99 3.54 -12.38
N HIS A 631 -46.68 3.14 -11.16
CA HIS A 631 -47.61 3.02 -10.05
C HIS A 631 -47.85 4.39 -9.42
N LEU A 632 -49.12 4.78 -9.24
CA LEU A 632 -49.46 5.93 -8.41
C LEU A 632 -49.63 5.46 -6.96
N VAL A 633 -48.77 5.94 -6.06
CA VAL A 633 -48.75 5.52 -4.65
C VAL A 633 -49.16 6.68 -3.75
N ALA A 634 -50.14 6.45 -2.87
CA ALA A 634 -50.57 7.38 -1.84
C ALA A 634 -49.84 7.10 -0.52
N ALA A 635 -49.07 8.09 -0.03
CA ALA A 635 -48.35 8.00 1.24
C ALA A 635 -49.20 8.54 2.40
N LEU A 636 -49.61 7.66 3.31
CA LEU A 636 -50.52 7.96 4.40
C LEU A 636 -49.76 8.28 5.70
N ALA A 637 -50.48 8.87 6.67
CA ALA A 637 -49.92 9.12 7.99
C ALA A 637 -49.52 7.81 8.69
N GLY A 638 -48.33 7.78 9.31
CA GLY A 638 -47.80 6.60 9.99
C GLY A 638 -46.97 5.66 9.12
N GLY A 639 -46.73 6.01 7.85
CA GLY A 639 -45.87 5.25 6.93
C GLY A 639 -46.57 4.16 6.13
N ASP A 640 -47.91 4.11 6.16
CA ASP A 640 -48.71 3.23 5.28
C ASP A 640 -48.69 3.79 3.84
N MET A 641 -48.54 2.90 2.85
CA MET A 641 -48.37 3.24 1.44
C MET A 641 -49.35 2.40 0.62
N ARG A 642 -50.14 3.04 -0.23
CA ARG A 642 -51.16 2.34 -1.04
C ARG A 642 -50.98 2.63 -2.52
N VAL A 643 -50.81 1.57 -3.30
CA VAL A 643 -50.87 1.65 -4.77
C VAL A 643 -52.33 1.87 -5.18
N ILE A 644 -52.56 2.87 -6.02
CA ILE A 644 -53.85 3.16 -6.63
C ILE A 644 -53.79 2.66 -8.07
N ASP A 645 -54.72 1.78 -8.44
CA ASP A 645 -54.75 1.19 -9.77
C ASP A 645 -55.15 2.21 -10.83
N TYR A 646 -54.52 2.10 -12.01
CA TYR A 646 -54.94 2.87 -13.17
C TYR A 646 -56.32 2.39 -13.63
N ASN A 647 -57.28 3.32 -13.68
CA ASN A 647 -58.66 3.04 -14.07
C ASN A 647 -59.23 4.24 -14.86
N MET A 648 -59.34 4.10 -16.17
CA MET A 648 -59.94 5.13 -17.04
C MET A 648 -61.40 5.47 -16.71
N ASN A 649 -62.11 4.59 -16.00
CA ASN A 649 -63.50 4.78 -15.62
C ASN A 649 -63.65 5.29 -14.18
N ALA A 650 -62.54 5.63 -13.51
CA ALA A 650 -62.57 6.01 -12.11
C ALA A 650 -63.51 7.21 -11.87
N GLY A 651 -64.22 7.14 -10.76
CA GLY A 651 -65.23 8.11 -10.35
C GLY A 651 -65.65 7.91 -8.90
N PRO A 652 -66.65 8.65 -8.41
CA PRO A 652 -67.07 8.58 -7.00
C PRO A 652 -67.51 7.18 -6.51
N SER A 653 -67.84 6.27 -7.42
CA SER A 653 -68.28 4.90 -7.13
C SER A 653 -67.29 3.82 -7.60
N ASP A 654 -66.19 4.21 -8.24
CA ASP A 654 -65.19 3.30 -8.80
C ASP A 654 -63.79 3.87 -8.57
N PRO A 655 -63.00 3.35 -7.62
CA PRO A 655 -61.71 3.91 -7.27
C PRO A 655 -60.67 3.70 -8.39
N GLY A 656 -59.62 4.51 -8.34
CA GLY A 656 -58.49 4.44 -9.27
C GLY A 656 -58.08 5.83 -9.77
N TRP A 657 -57.12 5.86 -10.68
CA TRP A 657 -56.63 7.10 -11.27
C TRP A 657 -56.58 7.06 -12.80
N TYR A 658 -56.61 8.24 -13.43
CA TYR A 658 -56.45 8.38 -14.87
C TYR A 658 -55.80 9.73 -15.24
N TYR A 659 -55.26 9.80 -16.46
CA TYR A 659 -54.78 11.03 -17.09
C TYR A 659 -55.95 11.89 -17.60
N ALA A 660 -55.97 13.16 -17.26
CA ALA A 660 -57.04 14.10 -17.62
C ALA A 660 -56.62 15.06 -18.72
N LYS A 661 -57.57 15.47 -19.59
CA LYS A 661 -57.27 16.30 -20.77
C LYS A 661 -56.57 17.62 -20.46
N SER A 662 -56.91 18.27 -19.35
CA SER A 662 -56.24 19.46 -18.83
C SER A 662 -56.79 19.82 -17.44
N LEU A 663 -56.14 20.77 -16.73
CA LEU A 663 -56.69 21.32 -15.48
C LEU A 663 -58.08 21.95 -15.63
N ALA A 664 -58.42 22.43 -16.83
CA ALA A 664 -59.75 22.96 -17.15
C ALA A 664 -60.76 21.86 -17.51
N ASN A 665 -60.29 20.67 -17.90
CA ASN A 665 -61.13 19.54 -18.32
C ASN A 665 -60.62 18.23 -17.71
N LEU A 666 -61.19 17.88 -16.56
CA LEU A 666 -60.80 16.72 -15.76
C LEU A 666 -61.39 15.38 -16.24
N THR A 667 -61.89 15.31 -17.49
CA THR A 667 -62.34 14.05 -18.09
C THR A 667 -61.15 13.21 -18.58
N PRO A 668 -61.26 11.87 -18.62
CA PRO A 668 -60.18 11.02 -19.11
C PRO A 668 -59.67 11.43 -20.50
N ALA A 669 -58.35 11.60 -20.59
CA ALA A 669 -57.64 11.88 -21.83
C ALA A 669 -57.60 10.61 -22.68
N THR A 670 -58.27 10.65 -23.83
CA THR A 670 -58.40 9.50 -24.73
C THR A 670 -58.30 9.93 -26.19
N HIS A 671 -57.69 9.07 -27.00
CA HIS A 671 -57.67 9.13 -28.45
C HIS A 671 -58.69 8.11 -28.98
N ILE A 672 -59.63 8.59 -29.79
CA ILE A 672 -60.72 7.76 -30.32
C ILE A 672 -60.26 7.12 -31.63
N VAL A 673 -60.24 5.79 -31.65
CA VAL A 673 -60.02 5.00 -32.87
C VAL A 673 -61.34 4.38 -33.30
N VAL A 674 -61.80 4.77 -34.49
CA VAL A 674 -63.00 4.18 -35.10
C VAL A 674 -62.54 3.18 -36.16
N LEU A 675 -62.85 1.90 -35.95
CA LEU A 675 -62.50 0.86 -36.90
C LEU A 675 -63.43 0.90 -38.13
N PRO A 676 -62.98 0.41 -39.30
CA PRO A 676 -63.77 0.44 -40.54
C PRO A 676 -65.13 -0.26 -40.49
N TRP A 677 -65.35 -1.12 -39.49
CA TRP A 677 -66.60 -1.85 -39.24
C TRP A 677 -67.45 -1.28 -38.09
N GLY A 678 -67.13 -0.08 -37.59
CA GLY A 678 -67.99 0.69 -36.68
C GLY A 678 -67.69 0.54 -35.19
N ASP A 679 -66.72 -0.31 -34.80
CA ASP A 679 -66.27 -0.41 -33.42
C ASP A 679 -65.48 0.85 -33.02
N ILE A 680 -65.72 1.35 -31.80
CA ILE A 680 -65.06 2.53 -31.24
C ILE A 680 -64.17 2.10 -30.08
N PHE A 681 -62.88 2.37 -30.18
CA PHE A 681 -61.89 2.15 -29.12
C PHE A 681 -61.41 3.49 -28.57
N ASN A 682 -61.54 3.67 -27.25
CA ASN A 682 -60.93 4.80 -26.55
C ASN A 682 -59.56 4.34 -26.04
N LEU A 683 -58.51 4.82 -26.68
CA LEU A 683 -57.14 4.58 -26.21
C LEU A 683 -56.76 5.69 -25.23
N PRO A 684 -56.20 5.39 -24.06
CA PRO A 684 -55.76 6.43 -23.14
C PRO A 684 -54.65 7.27 -23.78
N VAL A 685 -54.59 8.55 -23.41
CA VAL A 685 -53.51 9.48 -23.79
C VAL A 685 -52.85 9.99 -22.51
N VAL A 686 -51.52 9.99 -22.48
CA VAL A 686 -50.76 10.50 -21.35
C VAL A 686 -50.75 12.02 -21.39
N THR A 687 -51.00 12.64 -20.24
CA THR A 687 -50.98 14.09 -20.03
C THR A 687 -50.26 14.41 -18.73
N ASP A 688 -49.93 15.68 -18.50
CA ASP A 688 -49.34 16.14 -17.24
C ASP A 688 -50.36 16.17 -16.08
N ILE A 689 -51.65 15.94 -16.32
CA ILE A 689 -52.70 16.01 -15.29
C ILE A 689 -53.20 14.62 -14.92
N ILE A 690 -53.23 14.32 -13.62
CA ILE A 690 -53.80 13.09 -13.06
C ILE A 690 -55.00 13.42 -12.16
N VAL A 691 -56.03 12.58 -12.22
CA VAL A 691 -57.19 12.62 -11.32
C VAL A 691 -57.28 11.30 -10.57
N VAL A 692 -57.51 11.37 -9.27
CA VAL A 692 -57.57 10.22 -8.36
C VAL A 692 -58.93 10.17 -7.67
N TYR A 693 -59.56 9.01 -7.71
CA TYR A 693 -60.73 8.67 -6.91
C TYR A 693 -60.38 7.51 -5.96
N GLY A 694 -60.86 7.59 -4.72
CA GLY A 694 -60.55 6.60 -3.69
C GLY A 694 -61.14 7.00 -2.35
N ASP A 695 -60.75 6.28 -1.30
CA ASP A 695 -61.18 6.59 0.06
C ASP A 695 -60.63 7.95 0.54
N ALA A 696 -61.21 8.51 1.62
CA ALA A 696 -60.84 9.83 2.14
C ALA A 696 -59.34 9.99 2.43
N VAL A 697 -58.67 8.88 2.82
CA VAL A 697 -57.23 8.85 3.07
C VAL A 697 -56.40 8.80 1.78
N GLU A 698 -56.91 8.16 0.73
CA GLU A 698 -56.25 8.03 -0.57
C GLU A 698 -56.34 9.30 -1.41
N ILE A 699 -57.43 10.08 -1.28
CA ILE A 699 -57.58 11.38 -1.97
C ILE A 699 -56.96 12.57 -1.20
N SER A 700 -56.58 12.36 0.06
CA SER A 700 -55.89 13.34 0.89
C SER A 700 -54.69 12.74 1.65
N PRO A 701 -53.72 12.14 0.96
CA PRO A 701 -52.51 11.61 1.58
C PRO A 701 -51.58 12.74 2.06
N GLN A 702 -50.46 12.39 2.69
CA GLN A 702 -49.40 13.37 2.97
C GLN A 702 -48.75 13.85 1.66
N TYR A 703 -48.53 12.93 0.72
CA TYR A 703 -48.04 13.17 -0.63
C TYR A 703 -48.39 11.96 -1.53
N TYR A 704 -48.33 12.15 -2.84
CA TYR A 704 -48.31 11.02 -3.78
C TYR A 704 -46.90 10.80 -4.31
N LEU A 705 -46.63 9.59 -4.76
CA LEU A 705 -45.42 9.19 -5.48
C LEU A 705 -45.83 8.58 -6.81
N LEU A 706 -45.10 8.93 -7.87
CA LEU A 706 -45.07 8.11 -9.07
C LEU A 706 -43.87 7.17 -8.95
N ASP A 707 -44.16 5.88 -8.79
CA ASP A 707 -43.16 4.84 -8.65
C ASP A 707 -43.04 4.05 -9.95
N PRO A 708 -41.86 3.90 -10.57
CA PRO A 708 -41.74 3.14 -11.81
C PRO A 708 -42.30 1.71 -11.68
N LEU A 709 -42.96 1.19 -12.72
CA LEU A 709 -43.39 -0.23 -12.78
C LEU A 709 -42.19 -1.20 -12.82
N ALA A 710 -41.02 -0.71 -13.24
CA ALA A 710 -39.79 -1.49 -13.31
C ALA A 710 -39.07 -1.47 -11.96
N GLU A 711 -38.45 -2.60 -11.61
CA GLU A 711 -37.59 -2.73 -10.42
C GLU A 711 -36.55 -1.59 -10.35
N ASP A 712 -36.47 -0.90 -9.20
CA ASP A 712 -35.40 0.08 -8.97
C ASP A 712 -34.01 -0.56 -9.11
N GLY A 713 -33.08 0.20 -9.68
CA GLY A 713 -31.70 -0.24 -9.92
C GLY A 713 -30.97 -0.65 -8.63
N SER A 714 -31.18 0.07 -7.52
CA SER A 714 -30.53 -0.25 -6.23
C SER A 714 -31.00 -1.61 -5.75
N MET A 715 -32.32 -1.80 -5.78
CA MET A 715 -32.95 -3.00 -5.28
C MET A 715 -32.50 -4.20 -6.10
N LYS A 716 -32.49 -4.06 -7.42
CA LYS A 716 -32.04 -5.08 -8.34
C LYS A 716 -30.58 -5.48 -8.09
N ASP A 717 -29.69 -4.51 -7.92
CA ASP A 717 -28.28 -4.75 -7.65
C ASP A 717 -28.09 -5.43 -6.27
N GLN A 718 -28.81 -4.98 -5.24
CA GLN A 718 -28.79 -5.61 -3.92
C GLN A 718 -29.31 -7.06 -3.94
N GLU A 719 -30.38 -7.36 -4.69
CA GLU A 719 -30.88 -8.74 -4.84
C GLU A 719 -29.89 -9.61 -5.63
N ALA A 720 -29.25 -9.08 -6.67
CA ALA A 720 -28.20 -9.78 -7.39
C ALA A 720 -27.02 -10.12 -6.47
N LEU A 721 -26.58 -9.17 -5.64
CA LEU A 721 -25.56 -9.39 -4.63
C LEU A 721 -25.99 -10.46 -3.61
N ARG A 722 -27.23 -10.40 -3.11
CA ARG A 722 -27.75 -11.39 -2.16
C ARG A 722 -27.70 -12.80 -2.73
N VAL A 723 -28.17 -12.98 -3.96
CA VAL A 723 -28.17 -14.29 -4.64
C VAL A 723 -26.75 -14.80 -4.85
N GLN A 724 -25.81 -13.93 -5.22
CA GLN A 724 -24.41 -14.30 -5.35
C GLN A 724 -23.80 -14.71 -4.00
N VAL A 725 -23.98 -13.90 -2.95
CA VAL A 725 -23.42 -14.16 -1.63
C VAL A 725 -23.98 -15.46 -1.04
N ASP A 726 -25.28 -15.71 -1.19
CA ASP A 726 -25.92 -16.96 -0.75
C ASP A 726 -25.31 -18.20 -1.47
N ALA A 727 -24.97 -18.06 -2.75
CA ALA A 727 -24.38 -19.12 -3.55
C ALA A 727 -22.88 -19.35 -3.28
N GLU A 728 -22.09 -18.28 -3.11
CA GLU A 728 -20.63 -18.34 -3.03
C GLU A 728 -20.11 -18.41 -1.59
N LEU A 729 -20.85 -17.87 -0.62
CA LEU A 729 -20.41 -17.71 0.78
C LEU A 729 -21.43 -18.35 1.75
N PRO A 730 -21.47 -19.70 1.86
CA PRO A 730 -22.51 -20.44 2.60
C PRO A 730 -22.54 -20.18 4.11
N THR A 731 -21.61 -19.38 4.64
CA THR A 731 -21.61 -18.92 6.03
C THR A 731 -22.60 -17.78 6.26
N ILE A 732 -22.85 -16.94 5.26
CA ILE A 732 -23.78 -15.82 5.35
C ILE A 732 -25.16 -16.35 4.98
N THR A 733 -25.91 -16.83 5.97
CA THR A 733 -27.23 -17.47 5.74
C THR A 733 -28.41 -16.65 6.24
N LYS A 734 -28.16 -15.52 6.91
CA LYS A 734 -29.19 -14.66 7.51
C LYS A 734 -29.19 -13.31 6.84
N PHE A 735 -29.97 -13.19 5.77
CA PHE A 735 -30.16 -11.91 5.09
C PHE A 735 -31.30 -11.13 5.73
N LYS A 736 -31.07 -9.84 5.98
CA LYS A 736 -32.11 -8.86 6.28
C LYS A 736 -32.10 -7.81 5.18
N ARG A 737 -33.26 -7.46 4.66
CA ARG A 737 -33.41 -6.52 3.55
C ARG A 737 -34.29 -5.36 3.97
N ILE A 738 -33.85 -4.14 3.69
CA ILE A 738 -34.60 -2.91 3.94
C ILE A 738 -34.61 -2.11 2.65
N TYR A 739 -35.70 -2.18 1.89
CA TYR A 739 -35.76 -1.63 0.53
C TYR A 739 -36.82 -0.55 0.40
N TYR A 740 -36.51 0.45 -0.43
CA TYR A 740 -37.43 1.54 -0.78
C TYR A 740 -38.58 1.02 -1.64
N ASP A 741 -38.24 0.41 -2.77
CA ASP A 741 -39.19 -0.27 -3.65
C ASP A 741 -39.38 -1.71 -3.16
N LEU A 742 -40.55 -2.00 -2.59
CA LEU A 742 -40.96 -3.34 -2.20
C LEU A 742 -41.94 -3.97 -3.19
N THR A 743 -42.60 -3.12 -3.97
CA THR A 743 -43.78 -3.44 -4.78
C THR A 743 -43.40 -4.09 -6.09
N SER A 744 -42.22 -3.76 -6.62
CA SER A 744 -41.71 -4.33 -7.87
C SER A 744 -41.11 -5.74 -7.71
N LEU A 745 -40.91 -6.22 -6.48
CA LEU A 745 -40.39 -7.58 -6.25
C LEU A 745 -41.42 -8.65 -6.59
N SER A 746 -41.00 -9.67 -7.34
CA SER A 746 -41.82 -10.86 -7.52
C SER A 746 -42.17 -11.53 -6.18
N PRO A 747 -43.33 -12.21 -6.04
CA PRO A 747 -43.71 -12.88 -4.79
C PRO A 747 -42.65 -13.88 -4.29
N ALA A 748 -41.96 -14.56 -5.21
CA ALA A 748 -40.85 -15.46 -4.88
C ALA A 748 -39.67 -14.70 -4.26
N ALA A 749 -39.24 -13.60 -4.86
CA ALA A 749 -38.14 -12.77 -4.36
C ALA A 749 -38.49 -12.09 -3.02
N ALA A 750 -39.73 -11.60 -2.87
CA ALA A 750 -40.22 -11.02 -1.62
C ALA A 750 -40.17 -12.03 -0.46
N SER A 751 -40.48 -13.31 -0.73
CA SER A 751 -40.45 -14.38 0.29
C SER A 751 -39.07 -14.99 0.57
N ALA A 752 -38.03 -14.62 -0.19
CA ALA A 752 -36.72 -15.27 -0.13
C ALA A 752 -35.95 -15.04 1.18
N ALA A 753 -36.15 -13.91 1.86
CA ALA A 753 -35.54 -13.54 3.13
C ALA A 753 -36.36 -12.45 3.85
N PRO A 754 -36.14 -12.18 5.15
CA PRO A 754 -36.75 -11.04 5.84
C PRO A 754 -36.62 -9.73 5.06
N LEU A 755 -37.75 -9.08 4.82
CA LEU A 755 -37.88 -7.85 4.03
C LEU A 755 -38.72 -6.83 4.82
N GLU A 756 -38.18 -5.63 5.00
CA GLU A 756 -38.80 -4.54 5.77
C GLU A 756 -38.84 -3.25 4.94
N PRO A 757 -39.82 -2.35 5.19
CA PRO A 757 -39.89 -1.06 4.52
C PRO A 757 -38.73 -0.14 4.93
N TYR A 758 -38.26 0.63 3.96
CA TYR A 758 -37.20 1.60 4.14
C TYR A 758 -37.60 2.75 5.07
N THR A 759 -37.14 2.66 6.31
CA THR A 759 -37.36 3.67 7.34
C THR A 759 -36.08 3.91 8.13
N THR A 760 -35.85 5.16 8.55
CA THR A 760 -34.69 5.50 9.39
C THR A 760 -34.64 4.69 10.70
N THR A 761 -35.80 4.45 11.32
CA THR A 761 -35.87 3.65 12.55
C THR A 761 -35.53 2.19 12.29
N GLY A 762 -36.04 1.61 11.20
CA GLY A 762 -35.73 0.23 10.80
C GLY A 762 -34.24 0.03 10.50
N VAL A 763 -33.63 0.93 9.72
CA VAL A 763 -32.19 0.87 9.40
C VAL A 763 -31.36 0.96 10.68
N ARG A 764 -31.61 1.97 11.54
CA ARG A 764 -30.86 2.12 12.79
C ARG A 764 -31.03 0.91 13.72
N ALA A 765 -32.23 0.36 13.82
CA ALA A 765 -32.50 -0.83 14.64
C ALA A 765 -31.73 -2.06 14.11
N ALA A 766 -31.74 -2.29 12.79
CA ALA A 766 -31.01 -3.38 12.17
C ALA A 766 -29.49 -3.26 12.38
N LEU A 767 -28.92 -2.05 12.27
CA LEU A 767 -27.51 -1.81 12.55
C LEU A 767 -27.16 -2.08 14.01
N ASN A 768 -28.00 -1.62 14.95
CA ASN A 768 -27.83 -1.86 16.39
C ASN A 768 -28.00 -3.33 16.80
N GLU A 769 -28.68 -4.14 16.00
CA GLU A 769 -28.83 -5.59 16.20
C GLU A 769 -27.50 -6.36 16.07
N GLY A 770 -26.48 -5.74 15.47
CA GLY A 770 -25.18 -6.35 15.20
C GLY A 770 -25.20 -7.21 13.93
N GLN A 771 -24.83 -6.58 12.82
CA GLN A 771 -24.68 -7.23 11.51
C GLN A 771 -23.21 -7.59 11.26
N HIS A 772 -22.93 -8.68 10.52
CA HIS A 772 -21.55 -8.94 10.10
C HIS A 772 -21.19 -8.10 8.87
N PHE A 773 -22.06 -8.11 7.87
CA PHE A 773 -21.96 -7.25 6.69
C PHE A 773 -23.14 -6.31 6.56
N VAL A 774 -22.86 -5.11 6.07
CA VAL A 774 -23.86 -4.11 5.69
C VAL A 774 -23.56 -3.66 4.26
N SER A 775 -24.49 -3.86 3.36
CA SER A 775 -24.44 -3.34 2.00
C SER A 775 -25.45 -2.21 1.85
N LEU A 776 -24.98 -1.05 1.39
CA LEU A 776 -25.78 0.15 1.17
C LEU A 776 -25.72 0.49 -0.33
N SER A 777 -26.86 0.69 -0.97
CA SER A 777 -26.93 1.14 -2.36
C SER A 777 -27.99 2.21 -2.54
N GLY A 778 -27.61 3.30 -3.20
CA GLY A 778 -28.47 4.47 -3.43
C GLY A 778 -27.70 5.78 -3.49
N HIS A 779 -28.43 6.90 -3.54
CA HIS A 779 -27.82 8.22 -3.53
C HIS A 779 -27.05 8.50 -2.22
N GLY A 780 -25.91 9.16 -2.35
CA GLY A 780 -25.02 9.47 -1.23
C GLY A 780 -24.45 10.88 -1.28
N SER A 781 -24.10 11.37 -0.10
CA SER A 781 -23.29 12.57 0.12
C SER A 781 -22.27 12.28 1.25
N GLN A 782 -21.40 13.25 1.56
CA GLN A 782 -20.56 13.13 2.77
C GLN A 782 -21.38 12.90 4.04
N SER A 783 -22.59 13.48 4.09
CA SER A 783 -23.46 13.38 5.28
C SER A 783 -24.13 12.02 5.44
N GLY A 784 -24.17 11.19 4.39
CA GLY A 784 -24.68 9.83 4.45
C GLY A 784 -25.40 9.35 3.18
N CYS A 785 -26.00 8.16 3.29
CA CYS A 785 -26.80 7.47 2.27
C CYS A 785 -27.76 6.49 2.97
N CYS A 786 -28.78 5.98 2.29
CA CYS A 786 -29.55 4.82 2.78
C CYS A 786 -30.16 5.02 4.20
N HIS A 787 -30.65 6.23 4.53
CA HIS A 787 -31.10 6.66 5.86
C HIS A 787 -30.06 6.55 7.00
N LEU A 788 -28.81 6.24 6.66
CA LEU A 788 -27.67 6.33 7.55
C LEU A 788 -27.00 7.68 7.34
N SER A 789 -26.95 8.49 8.39
CA SER A 789 -26.25 9.78 8.40
C SER A 789 -25.04 9.76 9.33
N THR A 790 -24.14 10.74 9.23
CA THR A 790 -23.06 10.95 10.21
C THR A 790 -23.58 10.99 11.65
N GLY A 791 -24.70 11.68 11.88
CA GLY A 791 -25.36 11.73 13.19
C GLY A 791 -25.91 10.37 13.65
N THR A 792 -26.48 9.59 12.73
CA THR A 792 -26.95 8.23 13.05
C THR A 792 -25.77 7.30 13.33
N ALA A 793 -24.71 7.36 12.54
CA ALA A 793 -23.48 6.59 12.69
C ALA A 793 -22.82 6.83 14.06
N ALA A 794 -22.73 8.10 14.50
CA ALA A 794 -22.22 8.47 15.82
C ALA A 794 -23.12 8.01 16.98
N ALA A 795 -24.42 7.80 16.72
CA ALA A 795 -25.41 7.38 17.72
C ALA A 795 -25.63 5.86 17.78
N LEU A 796 -24.93 5.07 16.97
CA LEU A 796 -25.02 3.60 17.02
C LEU A 796 -24.45 3.05 18.33
N THR A 797 -25.04 1.96 18.80
CA THR A 797 -24.78 1.33 20.10
C THR A 797 -24.61 -0.19 19.99
N ASN A 798 -24.22 -0.71 18.83
CA ASN A 798 -23.98 -2.15 18.59
C ASN A 798 -22.74 -2.70 19.32
N GLY A 799 -22.01 -1.90 20.10
CA GLY A 799 -20.91 -2.35 20.94
C GLY A 799 -19.81 -3.04 20.13
N SER A 800 -19.40 -4.24 20.55
CA SER A 800 -18.40 -5.06 19.85
C SER A 800 -18.94 -5.84 18.64
N ALA A 801 -20.25 -5.82 18.39
CA ALA A 801 -20.86 -6.42 17.20
C ALA A 801 -20.77 -5.46 16.00
N THR A 802 -19.54 -5.09 15.65
CA THR A 802 -19.21 -4.12 14.62
C THR A 802 -19.26 -4.74 13.22
N PHE A 803 -19.90 -4.06 12.27
CA PHE A 803 -20.05 -4.56 10.91
C PHE A 803 -18.93 -4.10 9.97
N ILE A 804 -18.77 -4.83 8.86
CA ILE A 804 -18.05 -4.38 7.68
C ILE A 804 -19.10 -3.79 6.72
N ALA A 805 -18.99 -2.48 6.45
CA ALA A 805 -19.92 -1.79 5.57
C ALA A 805 -19.31 -1.56 4.18
N TYR A 806 -20.12 -1.73 3.16
CA TYR A 806 -19.81 -1.41 1.77
C TYR A 806 -20.94 -0.54 1.22
N ALA A 807 -20.61 0.65 0.72
CA ALA A 807 -21.58 1.54 0.11
C ALA A 807 -21.30 1.74 -1.37
N ASP A 808 -22.23 1.28 -2.21
CA ASP A 808 -22.37 1.80 -3.57
C ASP A 808 -23.16 3.11 -3.54
N SER A 809 -22.47 4.17 -3.15
CA SER A 809 -23.04 5.51 -3.04
C SER A 809 -21.96 6.57 -3.17
N CYS A 810 -22.34 7.73 -3.71
CA CYS A 810 -21.43 8.87 -3.89
C CYS A 810 -20.97 9.44 -2.53
N LEU A 811 -19.71 9.88 -2.46
CA LEU A 811 -19.11 10.73 -1.40
C LEU A 811 -19.20 10.26 0.06
N THR A 812 -19.69 9.05 0.33
CA THR A 812 -19.83 8.54 1.71
C THR A 812 -18.49 8.29 2.42
N SER A 813 -17.39 8.34 1.68
CA SER A 813 -16.01 8.42 2.17
C SER A 813 -15.29 9.69 1.71
N GLY A 814 -16.00 10.81 1.52
CA GLY A 814 -15.44 12.11 1.13
C GLY A 814 -14.62 12.82 2.21
N PHE A 815 -13.67 12.11 2.82
CA PHE A 815 -12.85 12.51 3.98
C PHE A 815 -11.89 13.69 3.72
N ASP A 816 -11.84 14.25 2.51
CA ASP A 816 -10.96 15.37 2.19
C ASP A 816 -11.58 16.76 2.41
N THR A 817 -12.80 16.82 2.93
CA THR A 817 -13.57 18.07 3.10
C THR A 817 -14.09 18.27 4.52
N ASN A 818 -14.89 17.34 5.02
CA ASN A 818 -15.38 17.22 6.40
C ASN A 818 -15.55 15.72 6.71
N ASP A 819 -15.66 15.38 7.99
CA ASP A 819 -15.97 14.02 8.44
C ASP A 819 -17.16 13.44 7.67
N ALA A 820 -16.89 12.40 6.90
CA ALA A 820 -17.88 11.67 6.14
C ALA A 820 -18.55 10.60 7.01
N MET A 821 -19.70 10.10 6.55
CA MET A 821 -20.43 9.02 7.22
C MET A 821 -19.55 7.80 7.51
N GLY A 822 -18.66 7.41 6.58
CA GLY A 822 -17.72 6.32 6.78
C GLY A 822 -16.76 6.55 7.96
N GLU A 823 -16.31 7.79 8.18
CA GLU A 823 -15.42 8.15 9.29
C GLU A 823 -16.18 8.15 10.62
N ALA A 824 -17.39 8.73 10.64
CA ALA A 824 -18.25 8.70 11.82
C ALA A 824 -18.57 7.26 12.29
N LEU A 825 -18.74 6.31 11.36
CA LEU A 825 -18.91 4.89 11.68
C LEU A 825 -17.67 4.28 12.33
N LEU A 826 -16.47 4.65 11.89
CA LEU A 826 -15.20 4.13 12.39
C LEU A 826 -14.75 4.81 13.68
N ASN A 827 -15.10 6.07 13.89
CA ASN A 827 -14.70 6.84 15.07
C ASN A 827 -15.68 6.70 16.24
N ASN A 828 -16.87 6.12 16.03
CA ASN A 828 -17.81 5.87 17.12
C ASN A 828 -17.24 4.84 18.13
N PRO A 829 -17.01 5.20 19.41
CA PRO A 829 -16.49 4.29 20.43
C PRO A 829 -17.52 3.30 20.98
N ASN A 830 -18.81 3.54 20.75
CA ASN A 830 -19.92 2.72 21.26
C ASN A 830 -20.42 1.68 20.22
N GLY A 831 -19.84 1.65 19.03
CA GLY A 831 -20.26 0.74 17.96
C GLY A 831 -19.87 1.25 16.57
N GLY A 832 -20.81 1.12 15.63
CA GLY A 832 -20.62 1.43 14.22
C GLY A 832 -19.93 0.30 13.47
N ALA A 833 -19.06 0.68 12.53
CA ALA A 833 -18.35 -0.24 11.66
C ALA A 833 -16.92 -0.49 12.16
N VAL A 834 -16.41 -1.69 11.90
CA VAL A 834 -14.97 -2.01 12.03
C VAL A 834 -14.21 -1.65 10.75
N ALA A 835 -14.91 -1.67 9.62
CA ALA A 835 -14.39 -1.21 8.34
C ALA A 835 -15.50 -0.70 7.43
N TYR A 836 -15.12 0.19 6.52
CA TYR A 836 -16.01 0.85 5.58
C TYR A 836 -15.33 0.98 4.22
N VAL A 837 -16.00 0.50 3.17
CA VAL A 837 -15.60 0.69 1.77
C VAL A 837 -16.60 1.63 1.11
N GLY A 838 -16.11 2.77 0.62
CA GLY A 838 -16.97 3.77 -0.01
C GLY A 838 -16.20 4.79 -0.84
N SER A 839 -16.94 5.64 -1.55
CA SER A 839 -16.39 6.55 -2.55
C SER A 839 -16.09 7.93 -1.97
N THR A 840 -14.92 8.50 -2.28
CA THR A 840 -14.55 9.89 -1.97
C THR A 840 -15.23 10.90 -2.91
N ARG A 841 -15.65 10.44 -4.09
CA ARG A 841 -16.35 11.20 -5.12
C ARG A 841 -17.55 10.40 -5.64
N PHE A 842 -18.08 10.76 -6.80
CA PHE A 842 -19.22 10.08 -7.43
C PHE A 842 -18.94 8.58 -7.63
N SER A 843 -19.94 7.73 -7.35
CA SER A 843 -20.01 6.38 -7.89
C SER A 843 -20.92 6.37 -9.12
N TRP A 844 -20.94 5.27 -9.85
CA TRP A 844 -21.69 5.13 -11.10
C TRP A 844 -22.58 3.90 -11.05
N ILE A 845 -23.84 4.07 -11.44
CA ILE A 845 -24.85 2.99 -11.48
C ILE A 845 -24.30 1.80 -12.28
N GLY A 846 -24.46 0.60 -11.75
CA GLY A 846 -23.96 -0.65 -12.33
C GLY A 846 -22.46 -0.89 -12.16
N ALA A 847 -21.61 0.13 -12.37
CA ALA A 847 -20.16 -0.02 -12.15
C ALA A 847 -19.81 -0.20 -10.66
N GLY A 848 -20.55 0.46 -9.76
CA GLY A 848 -20.41 0.26 -8.32
C GLY A 848 -20.78 -1.17 -7.88
N ASP A 849 -21.94 -1.67 -8.32
CA ASP A 849 -22.40 -3.05 -8.14
C ASP A 849 -21.38 -4.09 -8.63
N ASP A 850 -20.90 -3.97 -9.86
CA ASP A 850 -19.91 -4.91 -10.41
C ASP A 850 -18.65 -5.01 -9.54
N ILE A 851 -18.17 -3.87 -9.03
CA ILE A 851 -17.00 -3.82 -8.13
C ILE A 851 -17.36 -4.43 -6.77
N GLN A 852 -18.56 -4.15 -6.23
CA GLN A 852 -19.02 -4.72 -4.96
C GLN A 852 -19.17 -6.24 -5.04
N ARG A 853 -19.82 -6.75 -6.07
CA ARG A 853 -19.95 -8.19 -6.32
C ARG A 853 -18.60 -8.87 -6.47
N ARG A 854 -17.62 -8.20 -7.10
CA ARG A 854 -16.24 -8.71 -7.17
C ARG A 854 -15.54 -8.72 -5.81
N PHE A 855 -15.80 -7.74 -4.93
CA PHE A 855 -15.29 -7.73 -3.56
C PHE A 855 -15.76 -8.98 -2.78
N PHE A 856 -17.07 -9.30 -2.85
CA PHE A 856 -17.61 -10.50 -2.18
C PHE A 856 -17.15 -11.80 -2.85
N HIS A 857 -17.03 -11.83 -4.17
CA HIS A 857 -16.47 -12.98 -4.88
C HIS A 857 -15.04 -13.29 -4.43
N GLU A 858 -14.21 -12.26 -4.25
CA GLU A 858 -12.81 -12.43 -3.82
C GLU A 858 -12.71 -13.08 -2.42
N MET A 859 -13.76 -12.97 -1.59
CA MET A 859 -13.82 -13.60 -0.26
C MET A 859 -13.85 -15.14 -0.32
N THR A 860 -14.17 -15.71 -1.48
CA THR A 860 -14.04 -17.16 -1.71
C THR A 860 -12.56 -17.59 -1.72
N CYS A 861 -11.65 -16.71 -2.16
CA CYS A 861 -10.23 -17.00 -2.33
C CYS A 861 -9.36 -16.48 -1.18
N THR A 862 -9.74 -15.36 -0.56
CA THR A 862 -8.97 -14.73 0.52
C THR A 862 -9.87 -14.32 1.69
N ARG A 863 -9.25 -13.99 2.81
CA ARG A 863 -9.93 -13.47 4.00
C ARG A 863 -9.42 -12.11 4.45
N HIS A 864 -8.41 -11.54 3.78
CA HIS A 864 -7.88 -10.24 4.17
C HIS A 864 -8.66 -9.12 3.51
N LEU A 865 -9.21 -8.23 4.32
CA LEU A 865 -10.06 -7.15 3.86
C LEU A 865 -9.43 -6.27 2.77
N GLY A 866 -8.13 -5.96 2.90
CA GLY A 866 -7.41 -5.18 1.90
C GLY A 866 -7.26 -5.88 0.54
N LEU A 867 -7.19 -7.21 0.52
CA LEU A 867 -7.17 -7.97 -0.75
C LEU A 867 -8.55 -7.98 -1.41
N LEU A 868 -9.62 -8.09 -0.62
CA LEU A 868 -10.98 -7.93 -1.15
C LEU A 868 -11.17 -6.55 -1.78
N HIS A 869 -10.70 -5.50 -1.10
CA HIS A 869 -10.75 -4.13 -1.63
C HIS A 869 -9.92 -4.00 -2.93
N ASN A 870 -8.76 -4.65 -3.03
CA ASN A 870 -7.91 -4.63 -4.22
C ASN A 870 -8.50 -5.38 -5.42
N SER A 871 -9.52 -6.21 -5.24
CA SER A 871 -10.20 -6.89 -6.36
C SER A 871 -10.74 -5.91 -7.41
N ARG A 872 -11.09 -4.67 -7.01
CA ARG A 872 -11.50 -3.58 -7.92
C ARG A 872 -10.45 -3.20 -8.97
N LEU A 873 -9.16 -3.47 -8.71
CA LEU A 873 -8.08 -3.15 -9.65
C LEU A 873 -8.17 -3.94 -10.95
N TRP A 874 -8.88 -5.07 -10.94
CA TRP A 874 -9.15 -5.88 -12.13
C TRP A 874 -9.86 -5.09 -13.24
N PHE A 875 -10.76 -4.17 -12.89
CA PHE A 875 -11.57 -3.43 -13.87
C PHE A 875 -10.76 -2.52 -14.79
N PRO A 876 -9.95 -1.56 -14.30
CA PRO A 876 -9.13 -0.71 -15.16
C PRO A 876 -7.99 -1.48 -15.85
N GLN A 877 -7.52 -2.61 -15.30
CA GLN A 877 -6.53 -3.48 -15.97
C GLN A 877 -7.11 -4.12 -17.23
N ASN A 878 -8.35 -4.62 -17.16
CA ASN A 878 -9.02 -5.29 -18.28
C ASN A 878 -9.77 -4.31 -19.20
N ASN A 879 -9.96 -3.06 -18.76
CA ASN A 879 -10.65 -2.01 -19.52
C ASN A 879 -9.85 -0.69 -19.53
N PRO A 880 -8.62 -0.68 -20.06
CA PRO A 880 -7.70 0.45 -19.93
C PRO A 880 -8.16 1.74 -20.63
N GLY A 881 -9.15 1.67 -21.52
CA GLY A 881 -9.74 2.84 -22.18
C GLY A 881 -11.01 3.38 -21.52
N ASN A 882 -11.54 2.71 -20.50
CA ASN A 882 -12.82 3.08 -19.88
C ASN A 882 -12.59 4.02 -18.69
N HIS A 883 -13.14 5.23 -18.77
CA HIS A 883 -12.96 6.26 -17.75
C HIS A 883 -13.74 5.95 -16.48
N VAL A 884 -14.92 5.34 -16.59
CA VAL A 884 -15.79 4.98 -15.47
C VAL A 884 -15.09 3.98 -14.55
N TRP A 885 -14.47 2.93 -15.11
CA TRP A 885 -13.74 1.94 -14.30
C TRP A 885 -12.54 2.53 -13.56
N LYS A 886 -11.79 3.42 -14.21
CA LYS A 886 -10.67 4.14 -13.58
C LYS A 886 -11.15 5.06 -12.47
N TRP A 887 -12.20 5.83 -12.74
CA TRP A 887 -12.82 6.72 -11.77
C TRP A 887 -13.30 5.95 -10.54
N SER A 888 -14.14 4.92 -10.73
CA SER A 888 -14.69 4.12 -9.63
C SER A 888 -13.58 3.48 -8.80
N THR A 889 -12.52 2.99 -9.45
CA THR A 889 -11.37 2.40 -8.75
C THR A 889 -10.62 3.41 -7.88
N LEU A 890 -10.40 4.62 -8.38
CA LEU A 890 -9.67 5.68 -7.67
C LEU A 890 -10.51 6.31 -6.55
N ALA A 891 -11.82 6.47 -6.78
CA ALA A 891 -12.73 7.07 -5.81
C ALA A 891 -13.02 6.14 -4.64
N LEU A 892 -13.06 4.82 -4.86
CA LEU A 892 -13.33 3.84 -3.81
C LEU A 892 -12.10 3.63 -2.92
N ASN A 893 -12.27 3.88 -1.61
CA ASN A 893 -11.22 3.73 -0.61
C ASN A 893 -11.66 2.78 0.51
N LEU A 894 -10.68 2.12 1.14
CA LEU A 894 -10.87 1.28 2.33
C LEU A 894 -10.51 2.08 3.58
N LEU A 895 -11.53 2.44 4.36
CA LEU A 895 -11.38 2.88 5.73
C LEU A 895 -11.45 1.64 6.61
N GLY A 896 -10.31 1.17 7.12
CA GLY A 896 -10.19 -0.12 7.78
C GLY A 896 -8.75 -0.61 7.82
N ASP A 897 -8.50 -1.62 8.65
CA ASP A 897 -7.21 -2.31 8.69
C ASP A 897 -7.11 -3.25 7.49
N PRO A 898 -6.15 -3.04 6.56
CA PRO A 898 -6.05 -3.85 5.35
C PRO A 898 -5.66 -5.31 5.62
N GLU A 899 -4.96 -5.60 6.72
CA GLU A 899 -4.59 -6.98 7.07
C GLU A 899 -5.73 -7.74 7.72
N MET A 900 -6.71 -7.03 8.32
CA MET A 900 -7.76 -7.63 9.14
C MET A 900 -8.39 -8.84 8.44
N GLU A 901 -8.34 -9.97 9.14
CA GLU A 901 -8.88 -11.23 8.65
C GLU A 901 -10.39 -11.30 8.93
N ILE A 902 -11.16 -11.47 7.87
CA ILE A 902 -12.61 -11.61 7.91
C ILE A 902 -12.96 -13.06 8.24
N TRP A 903 -13.90 -13.22 9.17
CA TRP A 903 -14.36 -14.53 9.60
C TRP A 903 -15.28 -15.18 8.56
N LYS A 904 -14.80 -16.22 7.89
CA LYS A 904 -15.57 -17.02 6.91
C LYS A 904 -16.36 -18.16 7.53
N ARG A 905 -16.18 -18.46 8.82
CA ARG A 905 -16.94 -19.45 9.61
C ARG A 905 -16.72 -19.14 11.09
N SER A 906 -17.57 -19.66 11.97
CA SER A 906 -17.27 -19.61 13.41
C SER A 906 -15.91 -20.27 13.65
N PRO A 907 -14.96 -19.58 14.32
CA PRO A 907 -13.67 -20.18 14.58
C PRO A 907 -13.87 -21.40 15.48
N LEU A 908 -13.29 -22.56 15.13
CA LEU A 908 -13.36 -23.73 16.00
C LEU A 908 -12.41 -23.50 17.18
N PRO A 909 -12.91 -23.38 18.43
CA PRO A 909 -12.02 -23.28 19.58
C PRO A 909 -11.19 -24.57 19.70
N PHE A 910 -9.92 -24.42 20.05
CA PHE A 910 -9.04 -25.56 20.28
C PHE A 910 -8.30 -25.46 21.62
N GLY A 911 -8.25 -26.58 22.31
CA GLY A 911 -7.48 -26.79 23.51
C GLY A 911 -6.08 -27.31 23.19
N VAL A 912 -5.21 -27.21 24.18
CA VAL A 912 -3.81 -27.66 24.10
C VAL A 912 -3.52 -28.54 25.30
N PHE A 913 -3.12 -29.79 25.05
CA PHE A 913 -2.62 -30.70 26.09
C PHE A 913 -1.10 -30.82 26.00
N TYR A 914 -0.48 -30.93 27.17
CA TYR A 914 0.95 -31.06 27.33
C TYR A 914 1.29 -32.43 27.91
N PHE A 915 2.25 -33.11 27.29
CA PHE A 915 2.79 -34.39 27.73
C PHE A 915 4.28 -34.22 27.98
N ASP A 916 4.71 -34.52 29.20
CA ASP A 916 6.13 -34.46 29.53
C ASP A 916 6.82 -35.75 29.08
N ILE A 917 7.74 -35.66 28.12
CA ILE A 917 8.60 -36.77 27.66
C ILE A 917 10.07 -36.40 27.79
N SER A 918 10.96 -37.39 27.91
CA SER A 918 12.37 -37.21 28.30
C SER A 918 13.02 -35.92 27.78
N LYS A 919 13.16 -35.76 26.45
CA LYS A 919 13.82 -34.60 25.81
C LYS A 919 12.86 -33.51 25.28
N TYR A 920 11.55 -33.75 25.31
CA TYR A 920 10.55 -32.90 24.64
C TYR A 920 9.36 -32.60 25.55
N LEU A 921 8.79 -31.42 25.39
CA LEU A 921 7.40 -31.16 25.80
C LEU A 921 6.52 -31.45 24.59
N ARG A 922 5.76 -32.55 24.64
CA ARG A 922 4.88 -32.96 23.56
C ARG A 922 3.54 -32.26 23.69
N ILE A 923 3.07 -31.69 22.60
CA ILE A 923 1.87 -30.87 22.55
C ILE A 923 0.83 -31.53 21.65
N ARG A 924 -0.40 -31.63 22.15
CA ARG A 924 -1.57 -32.05 21.38
C ARG A 924 -2.54 -30.90 21.25
N VAL A 925 -2.96 -30.63 20.02
CA VAL A 925 -4.04 -29.68 19.70
C VAL A 925 -5.32 -30.45 19.42
N PHE A 926 -6.42 -30.06 20.05
CA PHE A 926 -7.72 -30.73 19.94
C PHE A 926 -8.85 -29.71 19.92
N PRO A 927 -9.99 -29.96 19.25
CA PRO A 927 -11.16 -29.09 19.33
C PRO A 927 -11.72 -29.08 20.75
N GLU A 928 -12.03 -27.92 21.34
CA GLU A 928 -12.50 -27.87 22.74
C GLU A 928 -13.82 -28.63 22.96
N PHE A 929 -14.68 -28.70 21.95
CA PHE A 929 -15.95 -29.42 21.98
C PHE A 929 -15.81 -30.94 21.79
N ASP A 930 -14.66 -31.42 21.33
CA ASP A 930 -14.38 -32.86 21.18
C ASP A 930 -12.89 -33.15 21.47
N PRO A 931 -12.54 -33.34 22.76
CA PRO A 931 -11.17 -33.65 23.18
C PRO A 931 -10.64 -34.99 22.66
N SER A 932 -11.52 -35.86 22.12
CA SER A 932 -11.13 -37.15 21.55
C SER A 932 -10.55 -36.99 20.15
N ARG A 933 -11.03 -35.99 19.39
CA ARG A 933 -10.56 -35.69 18.05
C ARG A 933 -9.26 -34.88 18.08
N ARG A 934 -8.46 -35.03 17.02
CA ARG A 934 -7.25 -34.22 16.81
C ARG A 934 -7.56 -33.17 15.74
N VAL A 935 -6.97 -31.99 15.85
CA VAL A 935 -6.97 -31.02 14.75
C VAL A 935 -5.90 -31.48 13.74
N THR A 936 -6.27 -32.40 12.86
CA THR A 936 -5.32 -33.03 11.92
C THR A 936 -5.18 -32.30 10.59
N GLU A 937 -6.16 -31.47 10.22
CA GLU A 937 -6.19 -30.81 8.91
C GLU A 937 -5.45 -29.47 8.90
N ILE A 938 -4.27 -29.42 9.54
CA ILE A 938 -3.23 -28.37 9.48
C ILE A 938 -3.26 -27.36 10.65
N SER A 939 -2.97 -27.82 11.87
CA SER A 939 -2.42 -26.91 12.89
C SER A 939 -0.93 -26.67 12.62
N GLU A 940 -0.49 -25.41 12.49
CA GLU A 940 0.95 -25.12 12.47
C GLU A 940 1.41 -24.64 13.85
N ILE A 941 2.51 -25.22 14.35
CA ILE A 941 3.21 -24.69 15.53
C ILE A 941 4.53 -24.07 15.09
N LEU A 942 4.67 -22.77 15.34
CA LEU A 942 5.90 -22.02 15.13
C LEU A 942 6.53 -21.68 16.48
N ALA A 943 7.78 -22.10 16.64
CA ALA A 943 8.65 -21.67 17.73
C ALA A 943 9.34 -20.37 17.34
N ILE A 944 9.11 -19.32 18.10
CA ILE A 944 9.79 -18.03 17.94
C ILE A 944 10.84 -17.95 19.04
N VAL A 945 12.12 -17.88 18.66
CA VAL A 945 13.27 -17.74 19.57
C VAL A 945 14.11 -16.56 19.10
N ASP A 946 14.24 -15.52 19.94
CA ASP A 946 15.05 -14.33 19.64
C ASP A 946 14.76 -13.73 18.24
N ASP A 947 13.46 -13.58 17.91
CA ASP A 947 12.93 -13.11 16.61
C ASP A 947 13.18 -14.03 15.41
N SER A 948 13.71 -15.24 15.63
CA SER A 948 13.82 -16.28 14.60
C SER A 948 12.66 -17.27 14.69
N GLU A 949 11.97 -17.50 13.57
CA GLU A 949 10.88 -18.48 13.48
C GLU A 949 11.42 -19.85 13.07
N GLN A 950 11.02 -20.88 13.82
CA GLN A 950 11.29 -22.28 13.50
C GLN A 950 9.98 -23.06 13.49
N LYS A 951 9.64 -23.68 12.34
CA LYS A 951 8.48 -24.57 12.23
C LYS A 951 8.72 -25.87 12.98
N ILE A 952 7.80 -26.22 13.87
CA ILE A 952 7.78 -27.51 14.55
C ILE A 952 6.97 -28.48 13.68
N SER A 953 7.65 -29.53 13.21
CA SER A 953 7.00 -30.55 12.39
C SER A 953 6.09 -31.42 13.26
N ILE A 954 4.96 -31.84 12.69
CA ILE A 954 4.08 -32.81 13.33
C ILE A 954 4.76 -34.20 13.30
N SER A 955 4.70 -34.92 14.41
CA SER A 955 5.17 -36.31 14.49
C SER A 955 4.21 -37.25 13.74
N GLU A 956 4.67 -38.45 13.39
CA GLU A 956 3.85 -39.47 12.70
C GLU A 956 2.57 -39.84 13.47
N ASP A 957 2.61 -39.72 14.79
CA ASP A 957 1.49 -39.94 15.70
C ASP A 957 0.68 -38.67 15.97
N GLY A 958 0.85 -37.57 15.23
CA GLY A 958 -0.03 -36.40 15.23
C GLY A 958 0.16 -35.41 16.38
N TYR A 959 1.36 -35.34 16.99
CA TYR A 959 1.70 -34.40 18.06
C TYR A 959 2.81 -33.43 17.63
N PHE A 960 3.04 -32.39 18.41
CA PHE A 960 4.14 -31.45 18.21
C PHE A 960 5.18 -31.60 19.32
N ASP A 961 6.41 -31.94 18.96
CA ASP A 961 7.47 -32.21 19.93
C ASP A 961 8.39 -30.97 20.07
N VAL A 962 8.28 -30.28 21.20
CA VAL A 962 9.07 -29.06 21.48
C VAL A 962 10.29 -29.41 22.34
N PRO A 963 11.53 -29.16 21.88
CA PRO A 963 12.74 -29.45 22.68
C PRO A 963 12.77 -28.67 23.99
N LYS A 964 12.98 -29.37 25.13
CA LYS A 964 13.03 -28.74 26.46
C LYS A 964 14.15 -27.70 26.60
N GLU A 965 15.28 -27.95 25.95
CA GLU A 965 16.43 -27.02 25.93
C GLU A 965 16.04 -25.64 25.37
N LEU A 966 15.10 -25.58 24.42
CA LEU A 966 14.61 -24.31 23.87
C LEU A 966 13.68 -23.59 24.86
N ILE A 967 12.87 -24.34 25.61
CA ILE A 967 11.97 -23.79 26.63
C ILE A 967 12.79 -23.21 27.80
N GLU A 968 13.85 -23.89 28.22
CA GLU A 968 14.71 -23.49 29.34
C GLU A 968 15.45 -22.17 29.09
N LYS A 969 15.89 -21.93 27.85
CA LYS A 969 16.54 -20.67 27.41
C LYS A 969 15.67 -19.42 27.62
N GLY A 970 14.35 -19.57 27.78
CA GLY A 970 13.46 -18.51 28.26
C GLY A 970 12.90 -17.55 27.21
N ASN A 971 13.38 -17.61 25.97
CA ASN A 971 12.97 -16.70 24.90
C ASN A 971 12.06 -17.37 23.85
N LEU A 972 11.44 -18.51 24.20
CA LEU A 972 10.58 -19.27 23.31
C LEU A 972 9.11 -18.83 23.43
N GLN A 973 8.48 -18.49 22.31
CA GLN A 973 7.03 -18.45 22.16
C GLN A 973 6.56 -19.50 21.17
N LEU A 974 5.46 -20.18 21.46
CA LEU A 974 4.81 -21.09 20.52
C LEU A 974 3.55 -20.45 19.98
N ARG A 975 3.49 -20.28 18.66
CA ARG A 975 2.29 -19.87 17.94
C ARG A 975 1.60 -21.11 17.37
N ILE A 976 0.35 -21.33 17.74
CA ILE A 976 -0.50 -22.39 17.20
C ILE A 976 -1.57 -21.73 16.32
N SER A 977 -1.56 -22.03 15.03
CA SER A 977 -2.60 -21.59 14.09
C SER A 977 -3.40 -22.80 13.59
N ALA A 978 -4.70 -22.61 13.32
CA ALA A 978 -5.53 -23.56 12.60
C ALA A 978 -6.09 -22.90 11.33
N PRO A 979 -6.37 -23.64 10.25
CA PRO A 979 -6.82 -23.05 8.98
C PRO A 979 -8.23 -22.51 9.17
N ASP A 980 -8.43 -21.24 8.81
CA ASP A 980 -9.67 -20.50 9.08
C ASP A 980 -10.09 -20.54 10.57
N GLY A 981 -9.12 -20.62 11.49
CA GLY A 981 -9.33 -20.69 12.94
C GLY A 981 -8.50 -19.66 13.72
N LEU A 982 -8.66 -19.66 15.05
CA LEU A 982 -7.94 -18.76 15.95
C LEU A 982 -6.42 -19.00 15.91
N VAL A 983 -5.65 -17.98 16.28
CA VAL A 983 -4.23 -18.10 16.60
C VAL A 983 -4.10 -18.07 18.12
N LYS A 984 -3.38 -19.04 18.69
CA LYS A 984 -3.08 -19.09 20.13
C LYS A 984 -1.57 -19.02 20.34
N THR A 985 -1.12 -18.07 21.14
CA THR A 985 0.30 -17.90 21.48
C THR A 985 0.53 -18.31 22.92
N ILE A 986 1.54 -19.15 23.13
CA ILE A 986 1.92 -19.72 24.43
C ILE A 986 3.32 -19.22 24.76
N GLY A 987 3.45 -18.46 25.84
CA GLY A 987 4.72 -17.86 26.24
C GLY A 987 5.66 -18.80 26.99
N ALA A 988 6.96 -18.46 27.03
CA ALA A 988 7.98 -19.21 27.75
C ALA A 988 7.63 -19.46 29.23
N ALA A 989 7.02 -18.46 29.89
CA ALA A 989 6.61 -18.57 31.29
C ALA A 989 5.52 -19.64 31.49
N GLU A 990 4.53 -19.70 30.60
CA GLU A 990 3.48 -20.73 30.64
C GLU A 990 4.07 -22.12 30.36
N LEU A 991 4.93 -22.24 29.34
CA LEU A 991 5.58 -23.52 29.02
C LEU A 991 6.45 -24.03 30.18
N LYS A 992 7.21 -23.15 30.84
CA LYS A 992 8.00 -23.49 32.03
C LYS A 992 7.09 -23.91 33.20
N ALA A 993 6.01 -23.19 33.45
CA ALA A 993 5.06 -23.53 34.51
C ALA A 993 4.43 -24.92 34.27
N ARG A 994 3.99 -25.21 33.03
CA ARG A 994 3.42 -26.52 32.65
C ARG A 994 4.44 -27.65 32.76
N MET A 995 5.70 -27.43 32.35
CA MET A 995 6.77 -28.42 32.54
C MET A 995 7.02 -28.73 34.02
N GLN A 996 7.04 -27.71 34.87
CA GLN A 996 7.23 -27.89 36.32
C GLN A 996 6.05 -28.61 36.97
N GLU A 997 4.82 -28.27 36.57
CA GLU A 997 3.59 -28.91 37.06
C GLU A 997 3.56 -30.42 36.71
N LEU A 998 3.86 -30.77 35.46
CA LEU A 998 3.91 -32.17 35.01
C LEU A 998 5.04 -32.97 35.68
N SER A 999 6.18 -32.33 35.93
CA SER A 999 7.31 -32.96 36.65
C SER A 999 6.94 -33.29 38.10
N ARG A 1000 6.25 -32.37 38.79
CA ARG A 1000 5.73 -32.63 40.15
C ARG A 1000 4.71 -33.75 40.19
N TYR A 1001 3.85 -33.84 39.17
CA TYR A 1001 2.85 -34.90 39.08
C TYR A 1001 3.51 -36.28 38.94
N LYS A 1002 4.58 -36.40 38.14
CA LYS A 1002 5.38 -37.63 38.02
C LYS A 1002 6.09 -38.01 39.32
N GLU A 1003 6.64 -37.05 40.05
CA GLU A 1003 7.28 -37.30 41.34
C GLU A 1003 6.27 -37.75 42.40
N ASN A 1004 5.06 -37.22 42.39
CA ASN A 1004 3.99 -37.61 43.31
C ASN A 1004 3.39 -38.97 42.94
N SER A 1005 3.17 -39.27 41.65
CA SER A 1005 2.70 -40.59 41.22
C SER A 1005 3.74 -41.69 41.47
N ALA A 1006 5.04 -41.39 41.30
CA ALA A 1006 6.12 -42.32 41.64
C ALA A 1006 6.20 -42.59 43.16
N LYS A 1007 5.91 -41.58 43.99
CA LYS A 1007 5.79 -41.76 45.45
C LYS A 1007 4.54 -42.54 45.86
N GLU A 1008 3.44 -42.41 45.13
CA GLU A 1008 2.24 -43.22 45.34
C GLU A 1008 2.43 -44.68 44.88
N GLU A 1009 3.10 -44.93 43.75
CA GLU A 1009 3.45 -46.29 43.32
C GLU A 1009 4.45 -46.98 44.26
N ASP A 1010 5.43 -46.25 44.82
CA ASP A 1010 6.32 -46.77 45.87
C ASP A 1010 5.59 -47.04 47.20
N SER A 1011 4.48 -46.34 47.47
CA SER A 1011 3.62 -46.58 48.64
C SER A 1011 2.71 -47.81 48.50
N PHE A 1012 2.54 -48.34 47.28
CA PHE A 1012 1.74 -49.53 47.00
C PHE A 1012 2.54 -50.86 47.00
N GLN A 1013 3.85 -50.84 47.27
CA GLN A 1013 4.67 -52.07 47.40
C GLN A 1013 4.79 -52.65 48.82
N ILE A 1014 4.01 -52.18 49.80
CA ILE A 1014 3.96 -52.79 51.14
C ILE A 1014 2.51 -53.13 51.49
N PHE A 1015 1.92 -54.14 50.87
CA PHE A 1015 0.91 -55.02 51.50
C PHE A 1015 0.77 -56.30 50.68
N ASN A 1016 1.54 -57.32 51.06
CA ASN A 1016 1.41 -58.66 50.55
C ASN A 1016 0.42 -59.43 51.43
N ILE A 1017 -0.86 -59.54 51.04
CA ILE A 1017 -1.82 -60.49 51.63
C ILE A 1017 -2.62 -61.18 50.51
N LYS A 1018 -2.19 -62.42 50.24
CA LYS A 1018 -2.92 -63.63 49.79
C LYS A 1018 -4.02 -63.51 48.73
N GLU A 1019 -3.76 -64.20 47.60
CA GLU A 1019 -4.76 -64.80 46.72
C GLU A 1019 -5.80 -65.64 47.50
N GLU A 1020 -7.09 -65.46 47.20
CA GLU A 1020 -8.02 -66.58 46.99
C GLU A 1020 -9.34 -66.15 46.28
N ARG A 1021 -9.47 -66.65 45.04
CA ARG A 1021 -10.67 -67.20 44.36
C ARG A 1021 -12.03 -66.43 44.30
N ARG A 1022 -12.40 -66.23 43.02
CA ARG A 1022 -13.64 -66.64 42.31
C ARG A 1022 -14.90 -65.76 42.36
N HIS A 1023 -15.32 -65.43 41.11
CA HIS A 1023 -16.65 -65.44 40.51
C HIS A 1023 -17.82 -64.70 41.17
N GLU A 1024 -18.39 -63.76 40.40
CA GLU A 1024 -19.81 -63.59 39.99
C GLU A 1024 -19.98 -62.13 39.55
N GLU A 1025 -20.09 -61.85 38.24
CA GLU A 1025 -21.33 -61.57 37.49
C GLU A 1025 -22.14 -60.31 37.92
N ILE A 1026 -22.84 -59.75 36.93
CA ILE A 1026 -23.94 -58.77 36.95
C ILE A 1026 -23.53 -57.25 37.03
N PRO A 1027 -24.33 -56.28 36.52
CA PRO A 1027 -24.40 -55.87 35.11
C PRO A 1027 -24.49 -54.32 34.88
N ALA A 1028 -24.76 -53.98 33.62
CA ALA A 1028 -25.08 -52.71 32.99
C ALA A 1028 -25.92 -51.64 33.73
N ALA A 1029 -25.64 -50.39 33.29
CA ALA A 1029 -26.53 -49.24 33.12
C ALA A 1029 -27.23 -48.63 34.35
N VAL A 1030 -26.77 -47.44 34.73
CA VAL A 1030 -27.68 -46.37 35.19
C VAL A 1030 -27.37 -45.10 34.39
N ASP A 1031 -28.44 -44.64 33.75
CA ASP A 1031 -28.60 -43.51 32.86
C ASP A 1031 -28.41 -42.18 33.60
N ILE A 1032 -27.57 -41.29 33.08
CA ILE A 1032 -27.22 -39.97 33.67
C ILE A 1032 -28.33 -38.93 33.41
N ALA A 1033 -29.48 -39.33 32.85
CA ALA A 1033 -30.61 -38.46 32.59
C ALA A 1033 -31.34 -37.92 33.85
N GLU A 1034 -30.98 -38.34 35.07
CA GLU A 1034 -31.67 -37.90 36.30
C GLU A 1034 -30.91 -36.86 37.15
N VAL A 1035 -29.66 -36.52 36.80
CA VAL A 1035 -28.83 -35.58 37.60
C VAL A 1035 -28.90 -34.13 37.11
N LEU A 1036 -29.30 -33.90 35.86
CA LEU A 1036 -29.30 -32.56 35.25
C LEU A 1036 -30.72 -32.08 34.96
N GLY A 1037 -31.48 -31.81 36.03
CA GLY A 1037 -32.79 -31.20 35.92
C GLY A 1037 -32.73 -29.75 35.45
N VAL A 1038 -32.81 -29.50 34.13
CA VAL A 1038 -33.46 -28.31 33.53
C VAL A 1038 -33.98 -28.69 32.12
N LYS A 1039 -35.26 -28.38 31.89
CA LYS A 1039 -35.97 -28.50 30.60
C LYS A 1039 -35.68 -27.30 29.70
N ASN A 1040 -35.53 -27.61 28.40
CA ASN A 1040 -35.45 -26.77 27.20
C ASN A 1040 -34.15 -26.01 26.94
#